data_AF-A0A2W7TQB8-F1
#
_entry.id   AF-A0A2W7TQB8-F1
#
_cell.length_a   1.000
_cell.length_b   1.000
_cell.length_c   1.000
_cell.angle_alpha   90.00
_cell.angle_beta   90.00
_cell.angle_gamma   90.00
#
_symmetry.space_group_name_H-M   'P 1'
#
loop_
_entity.id
_entity.type
_entity.pdbx_description
1 polymer ?
#
loop_
_entity_poly.entity_id
_entity_poly.type
_entity_poly.pdbx_seq_one_letter_code
_entity_poly.pdbx_strand_id
1 'polypeptide(L)'
;MSMKKIFTLTFVAFNSLFALSQVPAQSVKGDTDDFYLTVEDAPDSNNANPAIFTENNKYGIKQGNTVIVKPTYDYIDFSENDFKVKSNNKFGIINKNGESILETKYDSIGNGIQSYIVKLNNKYGTVTDKGISLLPIKYSKIIYSNNASKTTLVRDEKKELKLILDNTASNYSFDNIYLYKNSAIISKDSKKGLIVGGKLILEPIYDNISTDGKKLNENDYIKKLLDKNKYFINSVSQDIFITEIGPKKGLIENGIRIYDDEMDKIYNDYMRGIIIVEKDKKKGAYLPKTKQKIDIDYDAINCDGTRFIELKKGSISGMVDYKLNQILPLEYDDIQVMGMQSEFKIIKNKKQGWASAKGEILIPPMYDEIDDFNMFLSDADSFKNLFKVKNNDLTGVINLSNKEIIPIGFEYIFERKNFICGKTKDGKCGLYKKDGSVILKPEYNFIFESDNDKSKLLFAIKGTTYSIINTDGKTIYDNSIKKYGYILNEDNLVCPFFDTQKSFLFLQDTKNNYGVYDEINQKQSLPQIYSKIKQKLTVETNTYFIASKNNKFGIVDDKNTTLVPFLYDDLSFDLANPYPSKEIILPAKKNGKWGLISLKNKVLVDFGYQFIAKIDDSKNIYKAKIKNKYKIIDENGKALCFDTFDDVANFEGNETLTFDKNTMRVINNKGVYMGVKKEMNIHDGYKTFDELKFALVEAMDNPKNDQLMTFCTKIAPSKHILYYLTTNIFDRKSLQYTPNQDMIAKEYYKKLLEFKRDRWNDDRFYNKASLKFVNDYTYIDNNGIVTNSRTSDHAFGDTRLMEKIIRNAVKVNGFWISSYFMYRNFEISDY
;
A
#
# COMPACT_ATOMS: atom_id res chain seq x y z
N MET A 1 47.28 -17.61 -30.61
CA MET A 1 48.30 -16.56 -30.35
C MET A 1 48.35 -16.32 -28.85
N SER A 2 49.54 -16.30 -28.26
CA SER A 2 49.77 -16.49 -26.82
C SER A 2 49.57 -15.26 -25.93
N MET A 3 49.07 -15.51 -24.71
CA MET A 3 49.44 -14.93 -23.41
C MET A 3 49.46 -13.41 -23.18
N LYS A 4 48.59 -12.95 -22.26
CA LYS A 4 49.01 -12.63 -20.87
C LYS A 4 47.82 -12.65 -19.88
N LYS A 5 48.10 -13.22 -18.71
CA LYS A 5 47.24 -13.44 -17.54
C LYS A 5 46.94 -12.12 -16.79
N ILE A 6 45.73 -11.99 -16.25
CA ILE A 6 45.49 -11.44 -14.90
C ILE A 6 44.41 -12.31 -14.21
N PHE A 7 44.73 -12.75 -13.00
CA PHE A 7 43.91 -13.52 -12.06
C PHE A 7 43.30 -12.55 -11.04
N THR A 8 42.02 -12.71 -10.70
CA THR A 8 41.44 -12.44 -9.35
C THR A 8 40.02 -13.01 -9.35
N LEU A 9 39.78 -14.23 -8.85
CA LEU A 9 39.48 -14.65 -7.47
C LEU A 9 38.17 -14.11 -6.85
N THR A 10 37.19 -15.03 -6.79
CA THR A 10 36.20 -15.32 -5.73
C THR A 10 35.13 -14.31 -5.32
N PHE A 11 33.87 -14.76 -5.42
CA PHE A 11 32.83 -14.47 -4.43
C PHE A 11 32.13 -15.78 -4.04
N VAL A 12 32.64 -16.40 -2.97
CA VAL A 12 31.91 -17.29 -2.06
C VAL A 12 32.37 -16.89 -0.67
N ALA A 13 31.46 -16.34 0.13
CA ALA A 13 31.54 -16.41 1.59
C ALA A 13 30.12 -16.51 2.15
N PHE A 14 29.85 -17.68 2.72
CA PHE A 14 28.86 -17.91 3.76
C PHE A 14 29.26 -17.13 5.03
N ASN A 15 28.23 -16.71 5.79
CA ASN A 15 28.22 -16.44 7.22
C ASN A 15 29.14 -15.34 7.79
N SER A 16 28.54 -14.30 8.39
CA SER A 16 28.80 -13.99 9.80
C SER A 16 27.88 -12.88 10.31
N LEU A 17 27.45 -13.05 11.55
CA LEU A 17 26.92 -12.02 12.44
C LEU A 17 27.66 -10.69 12.24
N PHE A 18 26.92 -9.61 12.04
CA PHE A 18 27.29 -8.33 12.63
C PHE A 18 26.07 -7.75 13.33
N ALA A 19 26.17 -7.69 14.66
CA ALA A 19 25.35 -6.85 15.51
C ALA A 19 25.45 -5.41 15.00
N LEU A 20 24.32 -4.77 14.72
CA LEU A 20 24.28 -3.31 14.59
C LEU A 20 24.51 -2.74 15.99
N SER A 21 25.69 -2.14 16.17
CA SER A 21 26.06 -1.37 17.33
C SER A 21 25.06 -0.22 17.53
N GLN A 22 24.48 -0.15 18.73
CA GLN A 22 23.80 1.04 19.23
C GLN A 22 24.79 2.21 19.25
N VAL A 23 24.47 3.30 18.55
CA VAL A 23 25.12 4.59 18.77
C VAL A 23 24.43 5.24 19.97
N PRO A 24 25.12 5.56 21.07
CA PRO A 24 24.53 6.31 22.16
C PRO A 24 24.38 7.77 21.76
N ALA A 25 23.15 8.28 21.77
CA ALA A 25 22.89 9.71 21.70
C ALA A 25 23.31 10.35 23.02
N GLN A 26 24.37 11.14 22.97
CA GLN A 26 24.84 11.94 24.09
C GLN A 26 23.97 13.21 24.17
N SER A 27 23.33 13.43 25.32
CA SER A 27 22.62 14.66 25.63
C SER A 27 23.62 15.80 25.92
N VAL A 28 23.50 16.93 25.21
CA VAL A 28 24.13 18.19 25.62
C VAL A 28 23.02 19.19 25.91
N LYS A 29 23.00 19.69 27.15
CA LYS A 29 22.20 20.82 27.62
C LYS A 29 22.88 22.13 27.22
N GLY A 30 22.09 23.10 26.76
CA GLY A 30 22.45 24.52 26.67
C GLY A 30 21.31 25.36 26.10
N ASP A 31 20.70 26.20 26.94
CA ASP A 31 19.92 27.42 26.59
C ASP A 31 20.84 28.49 25.96
N THR A 32 20.49 29.57 25.23
CA THR A 32 19.28 30.23 24.65
C THR A 32 19.82 31.25 23.61
N ASP A 33 18.96 31.68 22.67
CA ASP A 33 19.06 32.87 21.79
C ASP A 33 20.18 32.94 20.71
N ASP A 34 19.84 32.63 19.45
CA ASP A 34 20.05 33.54 18.29
C ASP A 34 19.50 32.92 16.99
N PHE A 35 18.66 33.67 16.28
CA PHE A 35 18.16 33.35 14.94
C PHE A 35 19.23 33.65 13.89
N TYR A 36 19.96 32.64 13.43
CA TYR A 36 20.63 32.65 12.13
C TYR A 36 20.50 31.28 11.46
N LEU A 37 19.74 31.22 10.36
CA LEU A 37 19.80 30.12 9.40
C LEU A 37 21.14 30.21 8.67
N THR A 38 22.09 29.37 9.06
CA THR A 38 23.20 28.98 8.18
C THR A 38 22.62 28.06 7.10
N VAL A 39 22.45 28.60 5.90
CA VAL A 39 22.20 27.79 4.71
C VAL A 39 23.56 27.25 4.25
N GLU A 40 23.85 25.99 4.56
CA GLU A 40 24.78 25.19 3.78
C GLU A 40 23.99 24.59 2.61
N ASP A 41 23.88 25.35 1.51
CA ASP A 41 23.50 24.77 0.23
C ASP A 41 24.77 24.29 -0.48
N ALA A 42 24.75 23.02 -0.89
CA ALA A 42 25.72 22.46 -1.82
C ALA A 42 25.67 23.25 -3.16
N PRO A 43 26.81 23.55 -3.80
CA PRO A 43 26.81 24.33 -5.03
C PRO A 43 26.30 23.49 -6.20
N ASP A 44 25.16 23.89 -6.76
CA ASP A 44 24.76 23.51 -8.11
C ASP A 44 25.72 24.17 -9.12
N SER A 45 26.43 23.35 -9.88
CA SER A 45 27.37 23.78 -10.91
C SER A 45 26.61 24.29 -12.14
N ASN A 46 26.32 25.60 -12.18
CA ASN A 46 26.42 26.44 -13.40
C ASN A 46 25.98 27.91 -13.23
N ASN A 47 25.82 28.44 -12.02
CA ASN A 47 25.82 29.89 -11.79
C ASN A 47 26.35 30.17 -10.39
N ALA A 48 27.63 30.52 -10.27
CA ALA A 48 28.17 30.99 -8.99
C ALA A 48 27.42 32.25 -8.58
N ASN A 49 26.85 32.30 -7.37
CA ASN A 49 26.28 33.54 -6.84
C ASN A 49 27.40 34.60 -6.70
N PRO A 50 27.10 35.89 -6.93
CA PRO A 50 28.08 36.94 -6.74
C PRO A 50 28.58 36.94 -5.29
N ALA A 51 29.90 36.98 -5.11
CA ALA A 51 30.58 36.97 -3.83
C ALA A 51 31.35 38.26 -3.61
N ILE A 52 31.28 38.80 -2.40
CA ILE A 52 32.08 39.96 -1.97
C ILE A 52 33.50 39.47 -1.70
N PHE A 53 34.50 40.21 -2.19
CA PHE A 53 35.91 39.95 -1.90
C PHE A 53 36.63 41.25 -1.55
N THR A 54 37.75 41.13 -0.83
CA THR A 54 38.49 42.28 -0.31
C THR A 54 39.92 42.26 -0.81
N GLU A 55 40.41 43.40 -1.29
CA GLU A 55 41.79 43.62 -1.71
C GLU A 55 42.20 45.05 -1.29
N ASN A 56 43.38 45.23 -0.70
CA ASN A 56 43.88 46.53 -0.23
C ASN A 56 42.89 47.32 0.66
N ASN A 57 42.21 46.63 1.59
CA ASN A 57 41.16 47.19 2.47
C ASN A 57 39.95 47.82 1.75
N LYS A 58 39.73 47.46 0.48
CA LYS A 58 38.55 47.84 -0.30
C LYS A 58 37.78 46.59 -0.72
N TYR A 59 36.47 46.74 -0.88
CA TYR A 59 35.55 45.67 -1.23
C TYR A 59 35.16 45.74 -2.70
N GLY A 60 35.16 44.57 -3.34
CA GLY A 60 34.70 44.33 -4.71
C GLY A 60 33.75 43.14 -4.78
N ILE A 61 33.21 42.88 -5.97
CA ILE A 61 32.27 41.77 -6.23
C ILE A 61 32.80 40.92 -7.37
N LYS A 62 32.87 39.61 -7.16
CA LYS A 62 33.24 38.64 -8.19
C LYS A 62 32.16 37.59 -8.36
N GLN A 63 32.03 37.05 -9.57
CA GLN A 63 31.18 35.91 -9.86
C GLN A 63 32.04 34.81 -10.47
N GLY A 64 32.21 33.71 -9.72
CA GLY A 64 33.27 32.74 -10.01
C GLY A 64 34.65 33.40 -9.97
N ASN A 65 35.40 33.30 -11.07
CA ASN A 65 36.71 33.93 -11.25
C ASN A 65 36.65 35.33 -11.90
N THR A 66 35.47 35.79 -12.32
CA THR A 66 35.32 37.09 -13.01
C THR A 66 35.03 38.18 -11.99
N VAL A 67 35.83 39.25 -12.00
CA VAL A 67 35.58 40.46 -11.19
C VAL A 67 34.50 41.31 -11.89
N ILE A 68 33.33 41.45 -11.26
CA ILE A 68 32.23 42.30 -11.73
C ILE A 68 32.48 43.75 -11.27
N VAL A 69 32.83 43.91 -9.99
CA VAL A 69 33.13 45.21 -9.38
C VAL A 69 34.51 45.13 -8.79
N LYS A 70 35.43 45.99 -9.26
CA LYS A 70 36.79 46.06 -8.70
C LYS A 70 36.76 46.51 -7.24
N PRO A 71 37.74 46.11 -6.40
CA PRO A 71 37.82 46.53 -5.00
C PRO A 71 38.05 48.04 -4.85
N THR A 72 36.97 48.82 -4.82
CA THR A 72 37.01 50.29 -4.75
C THR A 72 36.17 50.88 -3.61
N TYR A 73 35.21 50.12 -3.09
CA TYR A 73 34.31 50.58 -2.03
C TYR A 73 34.88 50.32 -0.64
N ASP A 74 34.52 51.17 0.33
CA ASP A 74 34.87 50.98 1.73
C ASP A 74 34.09 49.82 2.36
N TYR A 75 32.89 49.53 1.83
CA TYR A 75 32.01 48.46 2.30
C TYR A 75 30.94 48.12 1.24
N ILE A 76 30.57 46.85 1.14
CA ILE A 76 29.48 46.33 0.29
C ILE A 76 28.61 45.42 1.16
N ASP A 77 27.29 45.52 1.01
CA ASP A 77 26.30 44.70 1.70
C ASP A 77 25.27 44.14 0.70
N PHE A 78 24.83 42.91 0.92
CA PHE A 78 23.85 42.24 0.07
C PHE A 78 22.43 42.72 0.43
N SER A 79 21.66 43.10 -0.59
CA SER A 79 20.22 43.38 -0.48
C SER A 79 19.45 42.37 -1.35
N GLU A 80 18.13 42.30 -1.17
CA GLU A 80 17.25 41.29 -1.80
C GLU A 80 17.40 41.22 -3.33
N ASN A 81 17.70 42.35 -4.00
CA ASN A 81 17.83 42.43 -5.46
C ASN A 81 19.11 43.12 -5.98
N ASP A 82 19.97 43.63 -5.11
CA ASP A 82 20.98 44.66 -5.43
C ASP A 82 22.08 44.73 -4.34
N PHE A 83 23.09 45.59 -4.54
CA PHE A 83 24.17 45.78 -3.58
C PHE A 83 24.19 47.19 -3.01
N LYS A 84 24.22 47.29 -1.69
CA LYS A 84 24.42 48.56 -0.99
C LYS A 84 25.91 48.80 -0.83
N VAL A 85 26.38 49.92 -1.36
CA VAL A 85 27.81 50.27 -1.36
C VAL A 85 28.08 51.50 -0.51
N LYS A 86 29.28 51.56 0.08
CA LYS A 86 29.75 52.71 0.86
C LYS A 86 31.09 53.19 0.34
N SER A 87 31.23 54.50 0.15
CA SER A 87 32.50 55.16 -0.18
C SER A 87 32.55 56.53 0.50
N ASN A 88 33.69 56.90 1.08
CA ASN A 88 33.90 58.19 1.75
C ASN A 88 32.79 58.52 2.77
N ASN A 89 32.40 57.54 3.58
CA ASN A 89 31.29 57.64 4.55
C ASN A 89 29.90 57.95 3.98
N LYS A 90 29.70 57.85 2.66
CA LYS A 90 28.40 57.98 2.00
C LYS A 90 27.97 56.67 1.38
N PHE A 91 26.66 56.45 1.29
CA PHE A 91 26.04 55.25 0.76
C PHE A 91 25.48 55.47 -0.64
N GLY A 92 25.52 54.42 -1.45
CA GLY A 92 24.92 54.29 -2.77
C GLY A 92 24.37 52.87 -2.99
N ILE A 93 23.78 52.62 -4.16
CA ILE A 93 23.26 51.31 -4.58
C ILE A 93 23.80 51.02 -5.97
N ILE A 94 24.29 49.82 -6.19
CA ILE A 94 24.63 49.30 -7.51
C ILE A 94 23.80 48.04 -7.81
N ASN A 95 23.48 47.82 -9.08
CA ASN A 95 22.78 46.61 -9.51
C ASN A 95 23.72 45.39 -9.54
N LYS A 96 23.16 44.21 -9.85
CA LYS A 96 23.93 42.96 -9.93
C LYS A 96 25.06 42.97 -10.98
N ASN A 97 24.99 43.87 -11.97
CA ASN A 97 25.99 44.05 -13.01
C ASN A 97 27.09 45.06 -12.61
N GLY A 98 27.00 45.65 -11.42
CA GLY A 98 27.93 46.68 -10.95
C GLY A 98 27.61 48.10 -11.43
N GLU A 99 26.47 48.32 -12.10
CA GLU A 99 26.06 49.64 -12.56
C GLU A 99 25.43 50.44 -11.42
N SER A 100 25.77 51.74 -11.33
CA SER A 100 25.25 52.61 -10.28
C SER A 100 23.77 52.92 -10.47
N ILE A 101 22.92 52.45 -9.55
CA ILE A 101 21.52 52.86 -9.42
C ILE A 101 21.43 54.17 -8.63
N LEU A 102 22.16 54.25 -7.51
CA LEU A 102 22.26 55.43 -6.66
C LEU A 102 23.73 55.72 -6.38
N GLU A 103 24.19 56.91 -6.74
CA GLU A 103 25.54 57.38 -6.44
C GLU A 103 25.81 57.40 -4.92
N THR A 104 27.07 57.22 -4.52
CA THR A 104 27.52 57.27 -3.12
C THR A 104 27.53 58.69 -2.56
N LYS A 105 26.34 59.26 -2.34
CA LYS A 105 26.17 60.62 -1.79
C LYS A 105 25.23 60.69 -0.58
N TYR A 106 24.53 59.62 -0.27
CA TYR A 106 23.52 59.59 0.79
C TYR A 106 24.15 59.33 2.16
N ASP A 107 23.58 59.93 3.20
CA ASP A 107 24.00 59.70 4.59
C ASP A 107 23.63 58.29 5.06
N SER A 108 22.50 57.77 4.59
CA SER A 108 22.09 56.38 4.79
C SER A 108 21.07 55.95 3.74
N ILE A 109 21.01 54.65 3.46
CA ILE A 109 19.99 54.04 2.59
C ILE A 109 19.38 52.85 3.34
N GLY A 110 18.05 52.78 3.36
CA GLY A 110 17.28 51.67 3.90
C GLY A 110 16.31 51.10 2.85
N ASN A 111 15.69 49.96 3.17
CA ASN A 111 14.85 49.22 2.23
C ASN A 111 13.35 49.55 2.43
N GLY A 112 12.66 49.84 1.33
CA GLY A 112 11.21 49.82 1.23
C GLY A 112 10.75 48.64 0.35
N ILE A 113 9.44 48.43 0.23
CA ILE A 113 8.91 47.42 -0.70
C ILE A 113 9.00 48.00 -2.12
N GLN A 114 9.81 47.36 -2.98
CA GLN A 114 10.08 47.79 -4.35
C GLN A 114 10.54 49.27 -4.47
N SER A 115 11.27 49.75 -3.46
CA SER A 115 11.80 51.11 -3.39
C SER A 115 12.93 51.20 -2.35
N TYR A 116 13.76 52.25 -2.42
CA TYR A 116 14.71 52.57 -1.35
C TYR A 116 14.28 53.81 -0.59
N ILE A 117 14.59 53.83 0.70
CA ILE A 117 14.46 54.99 1.57
C ILE A 117 15.84 55.63 1.69
N VAL A 118 15.99 56.86 1.18
CA VAL A 118 17.26 57.58 1.16
C VAL A 118 17.27 58.70 2.19
N LYS A 119 18.41 58.91 2.86
CA LYS A 119 18.64 60.00 3.79
C LYS A 119 19.76 60.91 3.27
N LEU A 120 19.50 62.22 3.22
CA LEU A 120 20.49 63.23 2.87
C LEU A 120 20.24 64.49 3.72
N ASN A 121 21.28 65.04 4.34
CA ASN A 121 21.22 66.22 5.19
C ASN A 121 20.12 66.14 6.27
N ASN A 122 20.06 64.99 6.98
CA ASN A 122 19.06 64.70 8.01
C ASN A 122 17.58 64.67 7.58
N LYS A 123 17.31 64.70 6.27
CA LYS A 123 15.97 64.53 5.70
C LYS A 123 15.87 63.22 4.92
N TYR A 124 14.66 62.68 4.82
CA TYR A 124 14.36 61.40 4.18
C TYR A 124 13.49 61.61 2.93
N GLY A 125 13.72 60.77 1.91
CA GLY A 125 12.93 60.64 0.69
C GLY A 125 12.88 59.18 0.24
N THR A 126 12.11 58.88 -0.80
CA THR A 126 12.09 57.53 -1.43
C THR A 126 12.36 57.60 -2.91
N VAL A 127 12.98 56.56 -3.42
CA VAL A 127 13.28 56.38 -4.84
C VAL A 127 12.91 54.96 -5.25
N THR A 128 12.60 54.73 -6.51
CA THR A 128 12.36 53.37 -7.05
C THR A 128 13.63 52.52 -6.98
N ASP A 129 13.48 51.21 -7.18
CA ASP A 129 14.59 50.29 -7.46
C ASP A 129 15.46 50.71 -8.66
N LYS A 130 14.91 51.50 -9.58
CA LYS A 130 15.65 52.14 -10.69
C LYS A 130 16.26 53.52 -10.38
N GLY A 131 16.22 53.98 -9.12
CA GLY A 131 16.75 55.27 -8.70
C GLY A 131 15.91 56.50 -9.09
N ILE A 132 14.68 56.30 -9.57
CA ILE A 132 13.75 57.40 -9.91
C ILE A 132 13.12 57.94 -8.62
N SER A 133 13.11 59.26 -8.43
CA SER A 133 12.50 59.89 -7.25
C SER A 133 11.00 59.60 -7.15
N LEU A 134 10.55 59.01 -6.03
CA LEU A 134 9.14 58.81 -5.67
C LEU A 134 8.67 59.90 -4.71
N LEU A 135 9.40 60.10 -3.62
CA LEU A 135 9.16 61.16 -2.65
C LEU A 135 10.40 62.03 -2.47
N PRO A 136 10.26 63.36 -2.56
CA PRO A 136 11.39 64.26 -2.40
C PRO A 136 11.98 64.17 -0.98
N ILE A 137 13.29 64.42 -0.87
CA ILE A 137 14.03 64.36 0.39
C ILE A 137 13.71 65.59 1.26
N LYS A 138 12.57 65.55 1.96
CA LYS A 138 12.10 66.64 2.84
C LYS A 138 11.50 66.16 4.16
N TYR A 139 11.24 64.86 4.30
CA TYR A 139 10.55 64.31 5.46
C TYR A 139 11.51 64.13 6.64
N SER A 140 11.02 64.25 7.88
CA SER A 140 11.86 64.02 9.06
C SER A 140 12.13 62.53 9.30
N LYS A 141 11.24 61.65 8.83
CA LYS A 141 11.43 60.19 8.81
C LYS A 141 10.48 59.54 7.79
N ILE A 142 10.91 58.44 7.16
CA ILE A 142 10.03 57.52 6.45
C ILE A 142 9.98 56.22 7.26
N ILE A 143 8.78 55.81 7.66
CA ILE A 143 8.54 54.66 8.55
C ILE A 143 8.28 53.41 7.71
N TYR A 144 7.55 53.57 6.62
CA TYR A 144 7.24 52.53 5.67
C TYR A 144 7.04 53.15 4.29
N SER A 145 7.49 52.46 3.25
CA SER A 145 7.28 52.83 1.85
C SER A 145 6.98 51.56 1.07
N ASN A 146 5.89 51.56 0.31
CA ASN A 146 5.55 50.49 -0.61
C ASN A 146 5.13 51.08 -1.96
N ASN A 147 5.96 50.81 -2.97
CA ASN A 147 5.73 51.31 -4.32
C ASN A 147 4.58 50.56 -5.02
N ALA A 148 4.33 49.29 -4.69
CA ALA A 148 3.28 48.48 -5.31
C ALA A 148 1.87 48.93 -4.90
N SER A 149 1.64 49.21 -3.62
CA SER A 149 0.38 49.79 -3.13
C SER A 149 0.35 51.33 -3.18
N LYS A 150 1.45 51.95 -3.64
CA LYS A 150 1.69 53.40 -3.65
C LYS A 150 1.36 54.09 -2.32
N THR A 151 1.74 53.44 -1.22
CA THR A 151 1.40 53.86 0.13
C THR A 151 2.67 54.06 0.96
N THR A 152 2.82 55.24 1.57
CA THR A 152 3.98 55.57 2.41
C THR A 152 3.53 56.18 3.74
N LEU A 153 4.13 55.73 4.84
CA LEU A 153 3.98 56.33 6.17
C LEU A 153 5.19 57.20 6.48
N VAL A 154 4.97 58.50 6.66
CA VAL A 154 6.04 59.49 6.88
C VAL A 154 5.81 60.27 8.16
N ARG A 155 6.90 60.79 8.75
CA ARG A 155 6.83 61.92 9.67
C ARG A 155 7.20 63.18 8.91
N ASP A 156 6.33 64.18 8.96
CA ASP A 156 6.61 65.47 8.36
C ASP A 156 7.58 66.31 9.22
N GLU A 157 7.82 67.56 8.85
CA GLU A 157 8.75 68.44 9.58
C GLU A 157 8.29 68.76 11.01
N LYS A 158 6.97 68.73 11.28
CA LYS A 158 6.39 68.89 12.61
C LYS A 158 6.43 67.60 13.43
N LYS A 159 7.02 66.53 12.87
CA LYS A 159 7.08 65.17 13.41
C LYS A 159 5.72 64.48 13.52
N GLU A 160 4.69 65.00 12.84
CA GLU A 160 3.36 64.41 12.77
C GLU A 160 3.35 63.24 11.78
N LEU A 161 2.62 62.17 12.13
CA LEU A 161 2.45 61.01 11.25
C LEU A 161 1.49 61.36 10.11
N LYS A 162 1.91 61.12 8.87
CA LYS A 162 1.09 61.30 7.67
C LYS A 162 1.10 60.07 6.77
N LEU A 163 -0.06 59.79 6.20
CA LEU A 163 -0.23 58.81 5.12
C LEU A 163 -0.06 59.52 3.78
N ILE A 164 0.80 58.98 2.92
CA ILE A 164 0.97 59.43 1.54
C ILE A 164 0.38 58.35 0.64
N LEU A 165 -0.55 58.75 -0.22
CA LEU A 165 -1.23 57.91 -1.19
C LEU A 165 -0.93 58.42 -2.60
N ASP A 166 -0.37 57.58 -3.47
CA ASP A 166 0.07 57.96 -4.82
C ASP A 166 0.88 59.26 -4.82
N ASN A 167 1.91 59.30 -3.97
CA ASN A 167 2.80 60.45 -3.75
C ASN A 167 2.13 61.75 -3.26
N THR A 168 0.83 61.71 -2.94
CA THR A 168 0.07 62.86 -2.43
C THR A 168 -0.19 62.69 -0.94
N ALA A 169 0.09 63.74 -0.16
CA ALA A 169 -0.21 63.71 1.27
C ALA A 169 -1.72 63.64 1.49
N SER A 170 -2.14 62.59 2.18
CA SER A 170 -3.53 62.40 2.55
C SER A 170 -3.87 63.17 3.82
N ASN A 171 -5.11 63.66 3.90
CA ASN A 171 -5.68 64.26 5.11
C ASN A 171 -6.36 63.20 6.01
N TYR A 172 -6.27 61.90 5.70
CA TYR A 172 -6.90 60.85 6.48
C TYR A 172 -6.17 60.57 7.80
N SER A 173 -6.91 60.60 8.90
CA SER A 173 -6.48 60.08 10.19
C SER A 173 -6.91 58.61 10.33
N PHE A 174 -6.10 57.79 10.99
CA PHE A 174 -6.43 56.38 11.25
C PHE A 174 -5.85 55.97 12.61
N ASP A 175 -6.55 55.06 13.29
CA ASP A 175 -6.10 54.43 14.53
C ASP A 175 -5.14 53.26 14.22
N ASN A 176 -5.49 52.47 13.20
CA ASN A 176 -4.67 51.36 12.72
C ASN A 176 -4.67 51.26 11.20
N ILE A 177 -3.56 50.77 10.64
CA ILE A 177 -3.44 50.46 9.21
C ILE A 177 -2.79 49.07 9.01
N TYR A 178 -3.43 48.26 8.17
CA TYR A 178 -3.03 46.91 7.77
C TYR A 178 -2.58 46.96 6.32
N LEU A 179 -1.30 46.70 6.07
CA LEU A 179 -0.70 46.82 4.75
C LEU A 179 -0.40 45.45 4.16
N TYR A 180 -0.95 45.23 2.97
CA TYR A 180 -0.59 44.14 2.07
C TYR A 180 0.38 44.65 1.00
N LYS A 181 0.88 43.74 0.17
CA LYS A 181 1.80 44.12 -0.91
C LYS A 181 1.18 45.11 -1.91
N ASN A 182 -0.10 44.97 -2.25
CA ASN A 182 -0.79 45.78 -3.28
C ASN A 182 -1.96 46.64 -2.77
N SER A 183 -2.33 46.53 -1.50
CA SER A 183 -3.52 47.18 -0.92
C SER A 183 -3.34 47.48 0.57
N ALA A 184 -4.26 48.25 1.14
CA ALA A 184 -4.24 48.63 2.55
C ALA A 184 -5.64 48.71 3.14
N ILE A 185 -5.82 48.21 4.37
CA ILE A 185 -7.04 48.39 5.16
C ILE A 185 -6.73 49.41 6.26
N ILE A 186 -7.47 50.51 6.31
CA ILE A 186 -7.36 51.51 7.37
C ILE A 186 -8.51 51.34 8.36
N SER A 187 -8.29 51.73 9.62
CA SER A 187 -9.34 51.77 10.63
C SER A 187 -9.38 53.11 11.34
N LYS A 188 -10.58 53.60 11.59
CA LYS A 188 -10.86 54.85 12.32
C LYS A 188 -12.16 54.67 13.11
N ASP A 189 -12.16 55.00 14.39
CA ASP A 189 -13.33 54.89 15.28
C ASP A 189 -13.96 53.48 15.25
N SER A 190 -13.12 52.44 15.21
CA SER A 190 -13.48 51.02 15.07
C SER A 190 -14.11 50.61 13.73
N LYS A 191 -14.26 51.51 12.77
CA LYS A 191 -14.71 51.20 11.40
C LYS A 191 -13.53 51.06 10.45
N LYS A 192 -13.72 50.33 9.35
CA LYS A 192 -12.67 49.99 8.38
C LYS A 192 -12.95 50.55 6.99
N GLY A 193 -11.88 50.95 6.31
CA GLY A 193 -11.86 51.41 4.92
C GLY A 193 -10.78 50.68 4.12
N LEU A 194 -10.84 50.77 2.79
CA LEU A 194 -9.98 50.02 1.87
C LEU A 194 -9.29 50.97 0.89
N ILE A 195 -8.00 50.81 0.73
CA ILE A 195 -7.15 51.52 -0.21
C ILE A 195 -6.56 50.51 -1.20
N VAL A 196 -6.66 50.81 -2.49
CA VAL A 196 -6.09 49.99 -3.56
C VAL A 196 -5.39 50.94 -4.55
N GLY A 197 -4.15 50.62 -4.91
CA GLY A 197 -3.38 51.40 -5.91
C GLY A 197 -3.22 52.90 -5.56
N GLY A 198 -3.07 53.23 -4.28
CA GLY A 198 -2.93 54.62 -3.83
C GLY A 198 -4.22 55.45 -3.83
N LYS A 199 -5.40 54.83 -3.93
CA LYS A 199 -6.70 55.50 -3.82
C LYS A 199 -7.52 54.89 -2.69
N LEU A 200 -8.20 55.74 -1.91
CA LEU A 200 -9.22 55.28 -0.96
C LEU A 200 -10.43 54.82 -1.78
N ILE A 201 -10.64 53.51 -1.84
CA ILE A 201 -11.75 52.87 -2.56
C ILE A 201 -13.00 52.84 -1.67
N LEU A 202 -12.81 52.57 -0.38
CA LEU A 202 -13.88 52.53 0.61
C LEU A 202 -13.58 53.41 1.80
N GLU A 203 -14.52 54.29 2.14
CA GLU A 203 -14.49 55.08 3.36
C GLU A 203 -14.55 54.20 4.63
N PRO A 204 -13.99 54.63 5.78
CA PRO A 204 -14.03 53.90 7.04
C PRO A 204 -15.43 53.83 7.67
N ILE A 205 -16.36 53.09 7.05
CA ILE A 205 -17.74 52.91 7.52
C ILE A 205 -18.08 51.44 7.80
N TYR A 206 -17.24 50.52 7.37
CA TYR A 206 -17.47 49.08 7.45
C TYR A 206 -17.14 48.53 8.84
N ASP A 207 -17.93 47.60 9.35
CA ASP A 207 -17.63 46.91 10.60
C ASP A 207 -16.39 46.02 10.44
N ASN A 208 -16.21 45.44 9.26
CA ASN A 208 -15.06 44.63 8.93
C ASN A 208 -14.78 44.63 7.41
N ILE A 209 -13.52 44.42 7.07
CA ILE A 209 -13.04 44.13 5.71
C ILE A 209 -11.99 43.03 5.86
N SER A 210 -12.16 41.92 5.14
CA SER A 210 -11.26 40.76 5.22
C SER A 210 -11.12 40.07 3.87
N THR A 211 -10.17 39.15 3.77
CA THR A 211 -9.86 38.45 2.50
C THR A 211 -10.63 37.13 2.38
N ASP A 212 -10.82 36.43 3.50
CA ASP A 212 -11.43 35.10 3.60
C ASP A 212 -12.83 35.11 4.25
N GLY A 213 -13.37 36.31 4.55
CA GLY A 213 -14.68 36.46 5.19
C GLY A 213 -14.66 36.22 6.70
N LYS A 214 -13.47 36.02 7.30
CA LYS A 214 -13.28 35.97 8.76
C LYS A 214 -12.85 37.33 9.30
N LYS A 215 -12.86 37.49 10.62
CA LYS A 215 -12.24 38.67 11.24
C LYS A 215 -10.74 38.64 10.99
N LEU A 216 -10.16 39.79 10.66
CA LEU A 216 -8.70 39.93 10.51
C LEU A 216 -7.98 39.33 11.72
N ASN A 217 -7.14 38.34 11.47
CA ASN A 217 -6.30 37.70 12.49
C ASN A 217 -5.00 38.50 12.62
N GLU A 218 -4.79 39.16 13.77
CA GLU A 218 -3.61 40.00 13.98
C GLU A 218 -2.29 39.21 13.95
N ASN A 219 -2.33 37.89 14.18
CA ASN A 219 -1.14 37.03 14.15
C ASN A 219 -0.54 36.87 12.74
N ASP A 220 -1.33 37.12 11.68
CA ASP A 220 -0.87 37.04 10.29
C ASP A 220 -0.04 38.28 9.89
N TYR A 221 0.19 39.21 10.81
CA TYR A 221 0.86 40.48 10.55
C TYR A 221 2.00 40.75 11.54
N ILE A 222 3.03 41.43 11.05
CA ILE A 222 4.06 42.02 11.91
C ILE A 222 3.51 43.32 12.49
N LYS A 223 3.22 43.32 13.79
CA LYS A 223 2.71 44.47 14.54
C LYS A 223 3.83 45.42 14.97
N LYS A 224 3.63 46.72 14.75
CA LYS A 224 4.49 47.81 15.22
C LYS A 224 3.66 48.94 15.82
N LEU A 225 4.19 49.59 16.86
CA LEU A 225 3.57 50.72 17.55
C LEU A 225 4.27 52.03 17.18
N LEU A 226 3.48 53.08 16.93
CA LEU A 226 4.01 54.40 16.61
C LEU A 226 3.07 55.50 17.14
N ASP A 227 3.52 56.26 18.14
CA ASP A 227 2.83 57.45 18.69
C ASP A 227 1.31 57.28 18.84
N LYS A 228 0.89 56.13 19.41
CA LYS A 228 -0.50 55.66 19.65
C LYS A 228 -1.19 54.92 18.51
N ASN A 229 -0.73 55.05 17.27
CA ASN A 229 -1.27 54.28 16.14
C ASN A 229 -0.61 52.90 16.04
N LYS A 230 -1.37 51.90 15.61
CA LYS A 230 -0.84 50.55 15.33
C LYS A 230 -0.70 50.33 13.85
N TYR A 231 0.39 49.66 13.51
CA TYR A 231 0.77 49.40 12.15
C TYR A 231 1.03 47.91 11.96
N PHE A 232 0.42 47.32 10.92
CA PHE A 232 0.45 45.89 10.65
C PHE A 232 0.91 45.62 9.21
N ILE A 233 1.90 44.75 9.04
CA ILE A 233 2.45 44.40 7.72
C ILE A 233 2.23 42.92 7.43
N ASN A 234 1.76 42.62 6.23
CA ASN A 234 1.74 41.29 5.65
C ASN A 234 2.38 41.33 4.25
N SER A 235 3.21 40.34 3.93
CA SER A 235 3.95 40.25 2.67
C SER A 235 3.15 39.68 1.50
N VAL A 236 1.90 39.24 1.72
CA VAL A 236 1.01 38.64 0.72
C VAL A 236 0.28 39.73 -0.08
N SER A 237 0.02 39.46 -1.37
CA SER A 237 -0.87 40.30 -2.20
C SER A 237 -2.31 39.85 -2.03
N GLN A 238 -3.25 40.79 -2.01
CA GLN A 238 -4.66 40.51 -1.83
C GLN A 238 -5.48 41.31 -2.81
N ASP A 239 -6.23 40.58 -3.63
CA ASP A 239 -7.02 41.14 -4.72
C ASP A 239 -8.51 41.08 -4.38
N ILE A 240 -8.93 40.16 -3.52
CA ILE A 240 -10.34 39.94 -3.16
C ILE A 240 -10.57 40.35 -1.70
N PHE A 241 -11.62 41.14 -1.49
CA PHE A 241 -12.05 41.62 -0.19
C PHE A 241 -13.54 41.40 0.02
N ILE A 242 -13.89 40.90 1.19
CA ILE A 242 -15.24 40.77 1.69
C ILE A 242 -15.48 41.91 2.68
N THR A 243 -16.49 42.72 2.40
CA THR A 243 -16.93 43.84 3.21
C THR A 243 -18.07 43.41 4.12
N GLU A 244 -18.16 43.96 5.34
CA GLU A 244 -19.25 43.68 6.29
C GLU A 244 -19.83 45.01 6.82
N ILE A 245 -21.14 45.20 6.65
CA ILE A 245 -21.93 46.30 7.24
C ILE A 245 -23.14 45.67 7.95
N GLY A 246 -23.13 45.73 9.28
CA GLY A 246 -24.10 45.01 10.09
C GLY A 246 -24.08 43.51 9.77
N PRO A 247 -25.25 42.88 9.48
CA PRO A 247 -25.30 41.47 9.08
C PRO A 247 -25.00 41.23 7.60
N LYS A 248 -24.88 42.29 6.79
CA LYS A 248 -24.77 42.17 5.32
C LYS A 248 -23.33 42.22 4.86
N LYS A 249 -23.07 41.55 3.75
CA LYS A 249 -21.74 41.41 3.15
C LYS A 249 -21.72 41.85 1.70
N GLY A 250 -20.56 42.32 1.25
CA GLY A 250 -20.28 42.61 -0.15
C GLY A 250 -18.95 42.02 -0.60
N LEU A 251 -18.70 42.04 -1.91
CA LEU A 251 -17.50 41.49 -2.53
C LEU A 251 -16.83 42.54 -3.42
N ILE A 252 -15.53 42.73 -3.23
CA ILE A 252 -14.69 43.60 -4.04
C ILE A 252 -13.52 42.78 -4.59
N GLU A 253 -13.21 42.96 -5.86
CA GLU A 253 -11.99 42.44 -6.48
C GLU A 253 -11.21 43.58 -7.13
N ASN A 254 -9.94 43.76 -6.76
CA ASN A 254 -9.04 44.80 -7.27
C ASN A 254 -9.63 46.22 -7.21
N GLY A 255 -10.39 46.50 -6.15
CA GLY A 255 -11.06 47.78 -5.95
C GLY A 255 -12.37 47.96 -6.73
N ILE A 256 -12.81 46.96 -7.50
CA ILE A 256 -14.07 46.95 -8.23
C ILE A 256 -15.12 46.17 -7.42
N ARG A 257 -16.30 46.77 -7.24
CA ARG A 257 -17.44 46.13 -6.59
C ARG A 257 -18.00 45.01 -7.47
N ILE A 258 -17.94 43.77 -6.99
CA ILE A 258 -18.50 42.59 -7.67
C ILE A 258 -19.91 42.30 -7.17
N TYR A 259 -20.12 42.32 -5.85
CA TYR A 259 -21.44 42.24 -5.21
C TYR A 259 -21.58 43.37 -4.20
N ASP A 260 -22.72 44.05 -4.24
CA ASP A 260 -23.08 45.10 -3.29
C ASP A 260 -23.24 44.54 -1.87
N ASP A 261 -23.25 45.43 -0.87
CA ASP A 261 -23.28 45.11 0.56
C ASP A 261 -24.69 44.65 1.04
N GLU A 262 -25.29 43.70 0.33
CA GLU A 262 -26.64 43.18 0.55
C GLU A 262 -26.70 41.65 0.71
N MET A 263 -25.58 40.94 0.54
CA MET A 263 -25.50 39.49 0.68
C MET A 263 -25.64 39.08 2.15
N ASP A 264 -26.34 37.98 2.41
CA ASP A 264 -26.43 37.37 3.74
C ASP A 264 -25.14 36.62 4.10
N LYS A 265 -24.53 35.95 3.11
CA LYS A 265 -23.26 35.23 3.28
C LYS A 265 -22.39 35.32 2.03
N ILE A 266 -21.09 35.28 2.25
CA ILE A 266 -20.08 35.13 1.20
C ILE A 266 -19.05 34.14 1.71
N TYR A 267 -18.74 33.13 0.89
CA TYR A 267 -17.77 32.09 1.18
C TYR A 267 -16.76 32.01 0.03
N ASN A 268 -15.48 32.24 0.34
CA ASN A 268 -14.40 32.18 -0.63
C ASN A 268 -13.72 30.80 -0.56
N ASP A 269 -13.92 29.97 -1.58
CA ASP A 269 -13.25 28.68 -1.74
C ASP A 269 -12.03 28.85 -2.64
N TYR A 270 -10.91 29.26 -2.04
CA TYR A 270 -9.64 29.45 -2.73
C TYR A 270 -9.14 28.18 -3.42
N MET A 271 -9.39 27.01 -2.83
CA MET A 271 -8.91 25.72 -3.36
C MET A 271 -9.63 25.38 -4.66
N ARG A 272 -10.94 25.66 -4.73
CA ARG A 272 -11.76 25.39 -5.91
C ARG A 272 -11.90 26.59 -6.85
N GLY A 273 -11.32 27.74 -6.50
CA GLY A 273 -11.29 28.95 -7.33
C GLY A 273 -12.66 29.59 -7.56
N ILE A 274 -13.57 29.52 -6.58
CA ILE A 274 -14.94 30.03 -6.68
C ILE A 274 -15.36 30.74 -5.39
N ILE A 275 -16.14 31.81 -5.53
CA ILE A 275 -16.72 32.55 -4.41
C ILE A 275 -18.23 32.39 -4.46
N ILE A 276 -18.79 31.71 -3.45
CA ILE A 276 -20.23 31.47 -3.35
C ILE A 276 -20.85 32.59 -2.53
N VAL A 277 -21.94 33.17 -3.03
CA VAL A 277 -22.71 34.22 -2.36
C VAL A 277 -24.12 33.72 -2.05
N GLU A 278 -24.71 34.18 -0.96
CA GLU A 278 -26.08 33.86 -0.55
C GLU A 278 -26.87 35.14 -0.28
N LYS A 279 -28.05 35.26 -0.88
CA LYS A 279 -29.04 36.33 -0.63
C LYS A 279 -30.43 35.72 -0.61
N ASP A 280 -31.21 35.98 0.43
CA ASP A 280 -32.58 35.50 0.60
C ASP A 280 -32.68 33.96 0.47
N LYS A 281 -31.70 33.26 1.05
CA LYS A 281 -31.51 31.78 0.99
C LYS A 281 -31.22 31.21 -0.40
N LYS A 282 -31.13 32.04 -1.43
CA LYS A 282 -30.66 31.65 -2.77
C LYS A 282 -29.16 31.92 -2.90
N LYS A 283 -28.50 31.10 -3.69
CA LYS A 283 -27.06 31.12 -3.92
C LYS A 283 -26.76 31.51 -5.36
N GLY A 284 -25.71 32.30 -5.50
CA GLY A 284 -25.00 32.55 -6.75
C GLY A 284 -23.51 32.37 -6.52
N ALA A 285 -22.70 32.67 -7.53
CA ALA A 285 -21.26 32.57 -7.39
C ALA A 285 -20.51 33.53 -8.32
N TYR A 286 -19.23 33.73 -8.02
CA TYR A 286 -18.29 34.45 -8.86
C TYR A 286 -17.04 33.59 -9.06
N LEU A 287 -16.54 33.55 -10.30
CA LEU A 287 -15.34 32.82 -10.68
C LEU A 287 -14.23 33.83 -10.98
N PRO A 288 -13.32 34.14 -10.03
CA PRO A 288 -12.31 35.19 -10.20
C PRO A 288 -11.43 35.02 -11.43
N LYS A 289 -11.10 33.77 -11.78
CA LYS A 289 -10.23 33.45 -12.92
C LYS A 289 -10.84 33.81 -14.28
N THR A 290 -12.15 33.60 -14.46
CA THR A 290 -12.87 33.89 -15.71
C THR A 290 -13.64 35.20 -15.66
N LYS A 291 -13.78 35.80 -14.47
CA LYS A 291 -14.59 36.99 -14.19
C LYS A 291 -16.08 36.82 -14.49
N GLN A 292 -16.56 35.59 -14.53
CA GLN A 292 -17.97 35.27 -14.77
C GLN A 292 -18.76 35.14 -13.47
N LYS A 293 -20.07 35.40 -13.55
CA LYS A 293 -21.02 35.28 -12.44
C LYS A 293 -22.03 34.16 -12.72
N ILE A 294 -22.41 33.46 -11.67
CA ILE A 294 -23.58 32.59 -11.61
C ILE A 294 -24.66 33.38 -10.87
N ASP A 295 -25.83 33.55 -11.50
CA ASP A 295 -26.96 34.30 -10.94
C ASP A 295 -27.43 33.73 -9.59
N ILE A 296 -27.97 34.60 -8.73
CA ILE A 296 -28.44 34.22 -7.39
C ILE A 296 -29.86 33.66 -7.49
N ASP A 297 -29.97 32.40 -7.91
CA ASP A 297 -31.26 31.73 -8.15
C ASP A 297 -31.25 30.23 -7.75
N TYR A 298 -30.13 29.75 -7.20
CA TYR A 298 -29.93 28.32 -6.91
C TYR A 298 -30.08 28.03 -5.41
N ASP A 299 -30.56 26.83 -5.07
CA ASP A 299 -30.62 26.37 -3.68
C ASP A 299 -29.27 25.81 -3.21
N ALA A 300 -28.50 25.22 -4.13
CA ALA A 300 -27.14 24.78 -3.88
C ALA A 300 -26.25 24.94 -5.12
N ILE A 301 -24.95 25.17 -4.88
CA ILE A 301 -23.89 25.18 -5.87
C ILE A 301 -22.79 24.27 -5.31
N ASN A 302 -22.55 23.14 -5.97
CA ASN A 302 -21.51 22.18 -5.58
C ASN A 302 -20.42 22.16 -6.63
N CYS A 303 -19.16 22.02 -6.23
CA CYS A 303 -18.03 22.07 -7.16
C CYS A 303 -16.99 21.00 -6.82
N ASP A 304 -16.43 20.38 -7.85
CA ASP A 304 -15.39 19.36 -7.71
C ASP A 304 -13.98 19.99 -7.57
N GLY A 305 -13.84 21.29 -7.85
CA GLY A 305 -12.57 22.02 -7.81
C GLY A 305 -11.72 21.91 -9.07
N THR A 306 -12.16 21.16 -10.07
CA THR A 306 -11.31 20.84 -11.24
C THR A 306 -12.02 21.01 -12.57
N ARG A 307 -13.25 20.52 -12.72
CA ARG A 307 -13.90 20.36 -14.02
C ARG A 307 -15.33 20.88 -14.05
N PHE A 308 -16.11 20.59 -13.01
CA PHE A 308 -17.56 20.81 -13.07
C PHE A 308 -18.13 21.50 -11.83
N ILE A 309 -19.20 22.25 -12.09
CA ILE A 309 -20.02 22.94 -11.10
C ILE A 309 -21.46 22.47 -11.27
N GLU A 310 -21.98 21.80 -10.23
CA GLU A 310 -23.36 21.37 -10.15
C GLU A 310 -24.22 22.52 -9.62
N LEU A 311 -25.31 22.80 -10.31
CA LEU A 311 -26.28 23.83 -9.98
C LEU A 311 -27.61 23.16 -9.62
N LYS A 312 -28.11 23.41 -8.41
CA LYS A 312 -29.35 22.81 -7.91
C LYS A 312 -30.43 23.85 -7.69
N LYS A 313 -31.63 23.62 -8.24
CA LYS A 313 -32.81 24.48 -8.11
C LYS A 313 -34.04 23.62 -7.81
N GLY A 314 -34.61 23.75 -6.63
CA GLY A 314 -35.67 22.87 -6.15
C GLY A 314 -35.20 21.42 -6.08
N SER A 315 -35.93 20.53 -6.73
CA SER A 315 -35.61 19.10 -6.82
C SER A 315 -34.78 18.73 -8.04
N ILE A 316 -34.35 19.70 -8.86
CA ILE A 316 -33.62 19.44 -10.09
C ILE A 316 -32.19 20.02 -10.04
N SER A 317 -31.29 19.32 -10.72
CA SER A 317 -29.87 19.62 -10.86
C SER A 317 -29.48 19.72 -12.35
N GLY A 318 -28.47 20.54 -12.60
CA GLY A 318 -27.79 20.71 -13.88
C GLY A 318 -26.28 20.88 -13.66
N MET A 319 -25.51 20.87 -14.73
CA MET A 319 -24.04 20.91 -14.65
C MET A 319 -23.46 21.87 -15.67
N VAL A 320 -22.47 22.66 -15.23
CA VAL A 320 -21.67 23.52 -16.10
C VAL A 320 -20.17 23.27 -15.87
N ASP A 321 -19.33 23.69 -16.82
CA ASP A 321 -17.88 23.77 -16.60
C ASP A 321 -17.47 25.09 -15.91
N TYR A 322 -16.18 25.24 -15.58
CA TYR A 322 -15.64 26.48 -14.99
C TYR A 322 -15.57 27.69 -15.94
N LYS A 323 -15.94 27.52 -17.22
CA LYS A 323 -16.20 28.61 -18.18
C LYS A 323 -17.69 28.91 -18.30
N LEU A 324 -18.52 28.26 -17.48
CA LEU A 324 -19.98 28.29 -17.48
C LEU A 324 -20.63 27.80 -18.79
N ASN A 325 -19.95 26.94 -19.55
CA ASN A 325 -20.59 26.21 -20.63
C ASN A 325 -21.52 25.14 -20.05
N GLN A 326 -22.74 25.05 -20.56
CA GLN A 326 -23.67 24.01 -20.14
C GLN A 326 -23.15 22.63 -20.55
N ILE A 327 -23.02 21.74 -19.57
CA ILE A 327 -22.71 20.32 -19.77
C ILE A 327 -24.01 19.51 -19.71
N LEU A 328 -24.76 19.63 -18.61
CA LEU A 328 -26.08 19.00 -18.47
C LEU A 328 -27.13 20.07 -18.14
N PRO A 329 -28.29 20.07 -18.82
CA PRO A 329 -29.38 21.00 -18.50
C PRO A 329 -29.94 20.77 -17.09
N LEU A 330 -30.55 21.81 -16.52
CA LEU A 330 -31.21 21.79 -15.21
C LEU A 330 -32.56 21.06 -15.31
N GLU A 331 -32.54 19.74 -15.35
CA GLU A 331 -33.75 18.90 -15.49
C GLU A 331 -33.64 17.49 -14.87
N TYR A 332 -32.54 17.19 -14.18
CA TYR A 332 -32.28 15.89 -13.57
C TYR A 332 -32.59 15.91 -12.08
N ASP A 333 -33.18 14.86 -11.54
CA ASP A 333 -33.42 14.75 -10.09
C ASP A 333 -32.09 14.75 -9.31
N ASP A 334 -31.05 14.15 -9.90
CA ASP A 334 -29.70 14.08 -9.35
C ASP A 334 -28.67 13.75 -10.45
N ILE A 335 -27.41 14.16 -10.25
CA ILE A 335 -26.28 13.93 -11.17
C ILE A 335 -25.08 13.46 -10.34
N GLN A 336 -24.59 12.26 -10.65
CA GLN A 336 -23.47 11.64 -9.95
C GLN A 336 -22.26 11.51 -10.88
N VAL A 337 -21.11 12.03 -10.44
CA VAL A 337 -19.85 11.96 -11.20
C VAL A 337 -19.19 10.59 -10.97
N MET A 338 -18.93 9.86 -12.05
CA MET A 338 -18.41 8.48 -12.00
C MET A 338 -16.92 8.43 -12.40
N GLY A 339 -16.07 7.98 -11.48
CA GLY A 339 -14.67 7.63 -11.72
C GLY A 339 -13.74 8.76 -12.22
N MET A 340 -12.56 8.37 -12.75
CA MET A 340 -11.54 9.31 -13.26
C MET A 340 -11.90 9.88 -14.65
N GLN A 341 -12.68 9.15 -15.45
CA GLN A 341 -13.09 9.53 -16.82
C GLN A 341 -14.20 10.60 -16.85
N SER A 342 -14.82 10.91 -15.70
CA SER A 342 -15.79 11.99 -15.56
C SER A 342 -17.09 11.83 -16.36
N GLU A 343 -17.51 10.58 -16.56
CA GLU A 343 -18.87 10.31 -17.02
C GLU A 343 -19.88 10.56 -15.89
N PHE A 344 -21.15 10.70 -16.24
CA PHE A 344 -22.21 11.04 -15.29
C PHE A 344 -23.27 9.96 -15.26
N LYS A 345 -23.54 9.44 -14.07
CA LYS A 345 -24.81 8.75 -13.81
C LYS A 345 -25.87 9.81 -13.59
N ILE A 346 -26.90 9.81 -14.44
CA ILE A 346 -27.97 10.81 -14.46
C ILE A 346 -29.27 10.19 -13.96
N ILE A 347 -30.01 10.91 -13.13
CA ILE A 347 -31.27 10.43 -12.54
C ILE A 347 -32.40 11.36 -12.99
N LYS A 348 -33.44 10.80 -13.61
CA LYS A 348 -34.63 11.56 -14.07
C LYS A 348 -35.88 10.71 -13.86
N ASN A 349 -36.90 11.26 -13.20
CA ASN A 349 -38.12 10.55 -12.81
C ASN A 349 -37.82 9.24 -12.06
N LYS A 350 -36.83 9.25 -11.15
CA LYS A 350 -36.33 8.07 -10.42
C LYS A 350 -35.73 6.94 -11.29
N LYS A 351 -35.55 7.17 -12.59
CA LYS A 351 -34.85 6.26 -13.49
C LYS A 351 -33.42 6.75 -13.72
N GLN A 352 -32.51 5.81 -13.89
CA GLN A 352 -31.08 6.08 -14.05
C GLN A 352 -30.64 5.86 -15.50
N GLY A 353 -29.70 6.68 -15.93
CA GLY A 353 -29.03 6.62 -17.23
C GLY A 353 -27.57 7.03 -17.11
N TRP A 354 -26.90 7.20 -18.25
CA TRP A 354 -25.48 7.50 -18.32
C TRP A 354 -25.19 8.57 -19.38
N ALA A 355 -24.35 9.54 -19.04
CA ALA A 355 -23.93 10.61 -19.93
C ALA A 355 -22.40 10.74 -19.98
N SER A 356 -21.88 11.19 -21.12
CA SER A 356 -20.45 11.45 -21.28
C SER A 356 -20.02 12.70 -20.50
N ALA A 357 -18.70 12.89 -20.33
CA ALA A 357 -18.14 14.10 -19.72
C ALA A 357 -18.51 15.42 -20.47
N LYS A 358 -19.00 15.32 -21.71
CA LYS A 358 -19.50 16.45 -22.51
C LYS A 358 -21.01 16.67 -22.35
N GLY A 359 -21.70 15.81 -21.59
CA GLY A 359 -23.15 15.85 -21.41
C GLY A 359 -23.96 15.12 -22.49
N GLU A 360 -23.31 14.37 -23.37
CA GLU A 360 -24.02 13.54 -24.36
C GLU A 360 -24.67 12.35 -23.66
N ILE A 361 -25.98 12.16 -23.86
CA ILE A 361 -26.71 11.05 -23.26
C ILE A 361 -26.34 9.76 -23.99
N LEU A 362 -25.54 8.91 -23.34
CA LEU A 362 -25.10 7.63 -23.89
C LEU A 362 -26.15 6.55 -23.66
N ILE A 363 -26.72 6.53 -22.44
CA ILE A 363 -27.78 5.62 -22.04
C ILE A 363 -28.91 6.46 -21.43
N PRO A 364 -30.14 6.43 -21.97
CA PRO A 364 -31.23 7.26 -21.46
C PRO A 364 -31.66 6.84 -20.05
N PRO A 365 -32.23 7.75 -19.23
CA PRO A 365 -32.73 7.42 -17.89
C PRO A 365 -33.97 6.52 -17.95
N MET A 366 -33.77 5.21 -17.99
CA MET A 366 -34.85 4.22 -18.16
C MET A 366 -34.76 3.00 -17.24
N TYR A 367 -33.65 2.82 -16.53
CA TYR A 367 -33.42 1.69 -15.62
C TYR A 367 -33.69 2.08 -14.17
N ASP A 368 -34.10 1.14 -13.32
CA ASP A 368 -34.18 1.40 -11.87
C ASP A 368 -32.79 1.66 -11.29
N GLU A 369 -31.79 0.94 -11.79
CA GLU A 369 -30.38 1.05 -11.39
C GLU A 369 -29.47 0.80 -12.60
N ILE A 370 -28.38 1.57 -12.71
CA ILE A 370 -27.31 1.35 -13.68
C ILE A 370 -25.95 1.54 -13.00
N ASP A 371 -25.04 0.60 -13.23
CA ASP A 371 -23.66 0.63 -12.75
C ASP A 371 -22.69 0.13 -13.81
N ASP A 372 -21.48 0.66 -13.81
CA ASP A 372 -20.38 0.10 -14.58
C ASP A 372 -19.73 -1.10 -13.85
N PHE A 373 -18.83 -1.80 -14.54
CA PHE A 373 -17.98 -2.84 -13.94
C PHE A 373 -16.70 -2.27 -13.30
N ASN A 374 -16.49 -0.95 -13.32
CA ASN A 374 -15.18 -0.33 -13.09
C ASN A 374 -14.96 0.23 -11.68
N MET A 375 -15.95 0.12 -10.80
CA MET A 375 -15.95 0.90 -9.57
C MET A 375 -14.75 0.58 -8.63
N PHE A 376 -14.12 -0.61 -8.69
CA PHE A 376 -13.03 -1.00 -7.76
C PHE A 376 -11.97 -1.98 -8.28
N LEU A 377 -11.90 -2.30 -9.58
CA LEU A 377 -11.06 -3.41 -10.09
C LEU A 377 -9.81 -2.93 -10.83
N SER A 378 -8.67 -3.58 -10.58
CA SER A 378 -7.40 -3.36 -11.29
C SER A 378 -7.46 -3.71 -12.78
N ASP A 379 -8.44 -4.51 -13.19
CA ASP A 379 -8.67 -4.96 -14.57
C ASP A 379 -9.87 -4.25 -15.25
N ALA A 380 -10.21 -3.03 -14.82
CA ALA A 380 -11.33 -2.22 -15.33
C ALA A 380 -11.40 -2.13 -16.87
N ASP A 381 -10.25 -2.19 -17.57
CA ASP A 381 -10.24 -2.20 -19.03
C ASP A 381 -10.95 -3.43 -19.65
N SER A 382 -11.01 -4.56 -18.95
CA SER A 382 -11.50 -5.82 -19.49
C SER A 382 -13.02 -5.84 -19.74
N PHE A 383 -13.80 -5.04 -19.00
CA PHE A 383 -15.26 -4.89 -19.12
C PHE A 383 -15.68 -3.47 -19.52
N LYS A 384 -14.75 -2.69 -20.08
CA LYS A 384 -15.03 -1.34 -20.58
C LYS A 384 -16.25 -1.34 -21.52
N ASN A 385 -17.10 -0.33 -21.37
CA ASN A 385 -18.33 -0.13 -22.14
C ASN A 385 -19.45 -1.14 -21.88
N LEU A 386 -19.35 -1.96 -20.83
CA LEU A 386 -20.46 -2.79 -20.34
C LEU A 386 -21.01 -2.22 -19.04
N PHE A 387 -22.33 -2.33 -18.88
CA PHE A 387 -23.06 -1.83 -17.72
C PHE A 387 -23.99 -2.91 -17.18
N LYS A 388 -24.02 -3.04 -15.86
CA LYS A 388 -25.08 -3.77 -15.15
C LYS A 388 -26.30 -2.86 -15.07
N VAL A 389 -27.45 -3.36 -15.49
CA VAL A 389 -28.72 -2.63 -15.43
C VAL A 389 -29.76 -3.43 -14.71
N LYS A 390 -30.61 -2.75 -13.96
CA LYS A 390 -31.65 -3.38 -13.13
C LYS A 390 -33.03 -2.84 -13.46
N ASN A 391 -34.01 -3.73 -13.52
CA ASN A 391 -35.43 -3.41 -13.53
C ASN A 391 -36.19 -4.48 -12.71
N ASN A 392 -37.13 -4.06 -11.85
CA ASN A 392 -37.96 -4.97 -11.03
C ASN A 392 -37.14 -6.02 -10.25
N ASP A 393 -36.05 -5.58 -9.62
CA ASP A 393 -35.12 -6.43 -8.85
C ASP A 393 -34.38 -7.51 -9.64
N LEU A 394 -34.40 -7.43 -10.97
CA LEU A 394 -33.63 -8.30 -11.85
C LEU A 394 -32.58 -7.49 -12.59
N THR A 395 -31.41 -8.10 -12.77
CA THR A 395 -30.22 -7.53 -13.38
C THR A 395 -29.97 -8.16 -14.74
N GLY A 396 -29.50 -7.33 -15.68
CA GLY A 396 -28.98 -7.71 -17.01
C GLY A 396 -27.70 -6.95 -17.33
N VAL A 397 -27.17 -7.14 -18.53
CA VAL A 397 -25.99 -6.42 -19.02
C VAL A 397 -26.28 -5.79 -20.36
N ILE A 398 -25.96 -4.51 -20.48
CA ILE A 398 -26.01 -3.75 -21.74
C ILE A 398 -24.61 -3.24 -22.09
N ASN A 399 -24.44 -2.81 -23.34
CA ASN A 399 -23.28 -2.03 -23.74
C ASN A 399 -23.56 -0.51 -23.73
N LEU A 400 -22.54 0.29 -24.05
CA LEU A 400 -22.64 1.76 -24.12
C LEU A 400 -23.66 2.29 -25.13
N SER A 401 -24.01 1.50 -26.16
CA SER A 401 -25.06 1.84 -27.14
C SER A 401 -26.47 1.45 -26.66
N ASN A 402 -26.62 1.12 -25.38
CA ASN A 402 -27.84 0.60 -24.78
C ASN A 402 -28.35 -0.72 -25.43
N LYS A 403 -27.45 -1.48 -26.08
CA LYS A 403 -27.78 -2.79 -26.64
C LYS A 403 -27.69 -3.84 -25.54
N GLU A 404 -28.74 -4.63 -25.40
CA GLU A 404 -28.76 -5.81 -24.53
C GLU A 404 -27.70 -6.83 -24.96
N ILE A 405 -26.84 -7.20 -24.00
CA ILE A 405 -25.81 -8.23 -24.12
C ILE A 405 -26.25 -9.48 -23.36
N ILE A 406 -26.74 -9.30 -22.13
CA ILE A 406 -27.36 -10.34 -21.31
C ILE A 406 -28.74 -9.82 -20.88
N PRO A 407 -29.83 -10.54 -21.20
CA PRO A 407 -31.18 -10.12 -20.83
C PRO A 407 -31.35 -9.91 -19.33
N ILE A 408 -32.20 -8.94 -18.97
CA ILE A 408 -32.59 -8.71 -17.58
C ILE A 408 -33.36 -9.94 -17.08
N GLY A 409 -32.76 -10.69 -16.16
CA GLY A 409 -33.33 -11.96 -15.68
C GLY A 409 -32.61 -12.61 -14.51
N PHE A 410 -31.50 -12.03 -14.04
CA PHE A 410 -30.70 -12.57 -12.96
C PHE A 410 -30.98 -11.81 -11.66
N GLU A 411 -30.98 -12.50 -10.53
CA GLU A 411 -31.00 -11.85 -9.21
C GLU A 411 -29.71 -11.04 -9.02
N TYR A 412 -28.58 -11.59 -9.47
CA TYR A 412 -27.28 -10.97 -9.32
C TYR A 412 -26.34 -11.29 -10.50
N ILE A 413 -25.56 -10.30 -10.93
CA ILE A 413 -24.53 -10.45 -11.97
C ILE A 413 -23.17 -10.01 -11.40
N PHE A 414 -22.15 -10.83 -11.65
CA PHE A 414 -20.77 -10.59 -11.22
C PHE A 414 -19.76 -11.10 -12.24
N GLU A 415 -18.52 -10.67 -12.13
CA GLU A 415 -17.41 -11.06 -12.99
C GLU A 415 -16.55 -12.18 -12.38
N ARG A 416 -15.98 -13.02 -13.26
CA ARG A 416 -14.91 -13.99 -12.94
C ARG A 416 -13.95 -14.06 -14.11
N LYS A 417 -12.67 -13.76 -13.88
CA LYS A 417 -11.67 -13.51 -14.93
C LYS A 417 -12.26 -12.61 -16.05
N ASN A 418 -12.39 -13.13 -17.27
CA ASN A 418 -12.89 -12.44 -18.46
C ASN A 418 -14.36 -12.74 -18.78
N PHE A 419 -15.12 -13.29 -17.84
CA PHE A 419 -16.49 -13.75 -18.05
C PHE A 419 -17.48 -13.08 -17.11
N ILE A 420 -18.74 -13.11 -17.53
CA ILE A 420 -19.88 -12.62 -16.77
C ILE A 420 -20.61 -13.85 -16.20
N CYS A 421 -20.86 -13.84 -14.89
CA CYS A 421 -21.64 -14.84 -14.20
C CYS A 421 -23.02 -14.27 -13.85
N GLY A 422 -24.08 -14.96 -14.28
CA GLY A 422 -25.45 -14.61 -13.93
C GLY A 422 -26.03 -15.61 -12.95
N LYS A 423 -26.48 -15.15 -11.77
CA LYS A 423 -27.13 -15.96 -10.74
C LYS A 423 -28.64 -15.72 -10.74
N THR A 424 -29.42 -16.77 -10.93
CA THR A 424 -30.89 -16.76 -10.91
C THR A 424 -31.44 -16.76 -9.47
N LYS A 425 -32.73 -16.43 -9.31
CA LYS A 425 -33.42 -16.39 -8.01
C LYS A 425 -33.47 -17.73 -7.27
N ASP A 426 -33.41 -18.86 -7.98
CA ASP A 426 -33.30 -20.21 -7.41
C ASP A 426 -31.84 -20.59 -7.08
N GLY A 427 -30.91 -19.64 -7.22
CA GLY A 427 -29.52 -19.78 -6.82
C GLY A 427 -28.61 -20.47 -7.84
N LYS A 428 -29.04 -20.63 -9.10
CA LYS A 428 -28.23 -21.26 -10.15
C LYS A 428 -27.39 -20.23 -10.91
N CYS A 429 -26.16 -20.60 -11.21
CA CYS A 429 -25.19 -19.77 -11.91
C CYS A 429 -25.01 -20.22 -13.36
N GLY A 430 -25.06 -19.28 -14.29
CA GLY A 430 -24.62 -19.43 -15.67
C GLY A 430 -23.35 -18.62 -15.94
N LEU A 431 -22.64 -18.96 -17.02
CA LEU A 431 -21.38 -18.32 -17.43
C LEU A 431 -21.49 -17.83 -18.87
N TYR A 432 -21.13 -16.58 -19.10
CA TYR A 432 -21.29 -15.89 -20.37
C TYR A 432 -19.99 -15.19 -20.78
N LYS A 433 -19.72 -15.15 -22.08
CA LYS A 433 -18.71 -14.25 -22.65
C LYS A 433 -19.18 -12.80 -22.58
N LYS A 434 -18.24 -11.87 -22.75
CA LYS A 434 -18.50 -10.41 -22.76
C LYS A 434 -19.40 -9.95 -23.91
N ASP A 435 -19.53 -10.76 -24.96
CA ASP A 435 -20.45 -10.53 -26.07
C ASP A 435 -21.86 -11.13 -25.85
N GLY A 436 -22.10 -11.76 -24.68
CA GLY A 436 -23.36 -12.41 -24.33
C GLY A 436 -23.43 -13.90 -24.71
N SER A 437 -22.44 -14.45 -25.41
CA SER A 437 -22.42 -15.86 -25.77
C SER A 437 -22.44 -16.76 -24.54
N VAL A 438 -23.37 -17.72 -24.51
CA VAL A 438 -23.52 -18.67 -23.40
C VAL A 438 -22.40 -19.70 -23.42
N ILE A 439 -21.65 -19.81 -22.34
CA ILE A 439 -20.69 -20.91 -22.11
C ILE A 439 -21.36 -22.00 -21.28
N LEU A 440 -21.97 -21.62 -20.15
CA LEU A 440 -22.73 -22.50 -19.28
C LEU A 440 -24.12 -21.91 -19.04
N LYS A 441 -25.16 -22.72 -19.25
CA LYS A 441 -26.53 -22.38 -18.85
C LYS A 441 -26.63 -22.32 -17.31
N PRO A 442 -27.60 -21.56 -16.75
CA PRO A 442 -27.76 -21.40 -15.31
C PRO A 442 -28.30 -22.68 -14.65
N GLU A 443 -27.44 -23.67 -14.50
CA GLU A 443 -27.74 -24.98 -13.91
C GLU A 443 -26.76 -25.35 -12.78
N TYR A 444 -25.70 -24.54 -12.60
CA TYR A 444 -24.61 -24.81 -11.67
C TYR A 444 -24.89 -24.16 -10.31
N ASN A 445 -24.50 -24.82 -9.22
CA ASN A 445 -24.63 -24.30 -7.87
C ASN A 445 -23.69 -23.11 -7.60
N PHE A 446 -22.48 -23.15 -8.16
CA PHE A 446 -21.49 -22.10 -7.98
C PHE A 446 -20.42 -22.15 -9.08
N ILE A 447 -19.80 -20.99 -9.37
CA ILE A 447 -18.69 -20.86 -10.32
C ILE A 447 -17.58 -20.05 -9.65
N PHE A 448 -16.36 -20.57 -9.66
CA PHE A 448 -15.22 -19.98 -8.97
C PHE A 448 -13.90 -20.21 -9.71
N GLU A 449 -12.89 -19.45 -9.35
CA GLU A 449 -11.56 -19.51 -9.95
C GLU A 449 -10.68 -20.55 -9.26
N SER A 450 -9.62 -20.99 -9.93
CA SER A 450 -8.58 -21.74 -9.25
C SER A 450 -7.94 -20.92 -8.12
N ASP A 451 -7.43 -21.59 -7.09
CA ASP A 451 -6.69 -20.95 -6.00
C ASP A 451 -5.28 -20.48 -6.44
N ASN A 452 -4.82 -20.86 -7.64
CA ASN A 452 -3.63 -20.27 -8.26
C ASN A 452 -4.01 -19.06 -9.12
N ASP A 453 -3.53 -17.86 -8.77
CA ASP A 453 -3.84 -16.62 -9.49
C ASP A 453 -3.37 -16.62 -10.95
N LYS A 454 -2.33 -17.40 -11.29
CA LYS A 454 -1.83 -17.57 -12.66
C LYS A 454 -2.62 -18.60 -13.47
N SER A 455 -3.50 -19.35 -12.81
CA SER A 455 -4.36 -20.33 -13.47
C SER A 455 -5.30 -19.67 -14.47
N LYS A 456 -5.55 -20.40 -15.55
CA LYS A 456 -6.49 -20.03 -16.60
C LYS A 456 -7.77 -20.86 -16.54
N LEU A 457 -8.10 -21.39 -15.36
CA LEU A 457 -9.23 -22.28 -15.16
C LEU A 457 -10.32 -21.66 -14.27
N LEU A 458 -11.55 -21.97 -14.63
CA LEU A 458 -12.75 -21.81 -13.83
C LEU A 458 -13.33 -23.19 -13.50
N PHE A 459 -13.88 -23.31 -12.30
CA PHE A 459 -14.57 -24.48 -11.81
C PHE A 459 -16.06 -24.15 -11.64
N ALA A 460 -16.93 -25.00 -12.17
CA ALA A 460 -18.38 -24.88 -12.02
C ALA A 460 -18.95 -26.15 -11.38
N ILE A 461 -19.64 -26.01 -10.24
CA ILE A 461 -20.17 -27.14 -9.47
C ILE A 461 -21.62 -27.41 -9.87
N LYS A 462 -21.94 -28.66 -10.22
CA LYS A 462 -23.34 -29.11 -10.44
C LYS A 462 -23.58 -30.35 -9.59
N GLY A 463 -24.34 -30.18 -8.50
CA GLY A 463 -24.47 -31.23 -7.48
C GLY A 463 -23.16 -31.43 -6.72
N THR A 464 -22.53 -32.60 -6.86
CA THR A 464 -21.26 -32.96 -6.20
C THR A 464 -20.09 -33.11 -7.17
N THR A 465 -20.31 -32.79 -8.44
CA THR A 465 -19.33 -32.90 -9.52
C THR A 465 -18.99 -31.54 -10.09
N TYR A 466 -17.81 -31.46 -10.71
CA TYR A 466 -17.20 -30.24 -11.21
C TYR A 466 -17.11 -30.31 -12.74
N SER A 467 -17.42 -29.19 -13.37
CA SER A 467 -16.97 -28.85 -14.72
C SER A 467 -15.77 -27.93 -14.63
N ILE A 468 -14.83 -28.06 -15.58
CA ILE A 468 -13.63 -27.23 -15.66
C ILE A 468 -13.64 -26.53 -17.01
N ILE A 469 -13.51 -25.21 -16.98
CA ILE A 469 -13.64 -24.32 -18.14
C ILE A 469 -12.36 -23.50 -18.20
N ASN A 470 -11.80 -23.32 -19.40
CA ASN A 470 -10.63 -22.46 -19.56
C ASN A 470 -11.00 -20.99 -19.84
N THR A 471 -9.99 -20.10 -19.84
CA THR A 471 -10.17 -18.67 -20.15
C THR A 471 -10.64 -18.34 -21.57
N ASP A 472 -10.65 -19.31 -22.49
CA ASP A 472 -11.22 -19.14 -23.84
C ASP A 472 -12.73 -19.47 -23.88
N GLY A 473 -13.26 -19.99 -22.76
CA GLY A 473 -14.64 -20.45 -22.62
C GLY A 473 -14.86 -21.88 -23.12
N LYS A 474 -13.79 -22.67 -23.27
CA LYS A 474 -13.87 -24.08 -23.63
C LYS A 474 -14.04 -24.93 -22.36
N THR A 475 -15.11 -25.72 -22.32
CA THR A 475 -15.30 -26.75 -21.30
C THR A 475 -14.31 -27.89 -21.55
N ILE A 476 -13.33 -28.04 -20.66
CA ILE A 476 -12.31 -29.11 -20.71
C ILE A 476 -12.91 -30.40 -20.13
N TYR A 477 -13.62 -30.26 -19.01
CA TYR A 477 -14.34 -31.35 -18.35
C TYR A 477 -15.77 -30.91 -18.12
N ASP A 478 -16.74 -31.66 -18.65
CA ASP A 478 -18.16 -31.40 -18.43
C ASP A 478 -18.68 -32.35 -17.35
N ASN A 479 -18.93 -31.77 -16.17
CA ASN A 479 -19.53 -32.40 -14.99
C ASN A 479 -19.03 -33.83 -14.68
N SER A 480 -17.74 -34.09 -14.93
CA SER A 480 -17.15 -35.44 -14.91
C SER A 480 -16.06 -35.61 -13.85
N ILE A 481 -15.68 -34.53 -13.16
CA ILE A 481 -14.72 -34.55 -12.06
C ILE A 481 -15.46 -34.61 -10.74
N LYS A 482 -15.11 -35.57 -9.89
CA LYS A 482 -15.68 -35.77 -8.55
C LYS A 482 -14.85 -35.06 -7.47
N LYS A 483 -13.53 -35.04 -7.63
CA LYS A 483 -12.60 -34.42 -6.67
C LYS A 483 -11.39 -33.87 -7.40
N TYR A 484 -10.84 -32.77 -6.92
CA TYR A 484 -9.57 -32.25 -7.37
C TYR A 484 -8.74 -31.74 -6.19
N GLY A 485 -7.48 -31.43 -6.43
CA GLY A 485 -6.62 -30.78 -5.45
C GLY A 485 -5.17 -30.73 -5.93
N TYR A 486 -4.35 -30.01 -5.17
CA TYR A 486 -2.92 -29.89 -5.42
C TYR A 486 -2.15 -31.12 -4.89
N ILE A 487 -0.98 -31.36 -5.46
CA ILE A 487 -0.17 -32.55 -5.18
C ILE A 487 0.97 -32.18 -4.24
N LEU A 488 1.18 -32.98 -3.18
CA LEU A 488 2.28 -32.83 -2.22
C LEU A 488 3.64 -32.83 -2.92
N ASN A 489 4.51 -31.89 -2.59
CA ASN A 489 5.91 -31.89 -3.02
C ASN A 489 6.80 -32.77 -2.12
N GLU A 490 8.11 -32.77 -2.37
CA GLU A 490 9.16 -33.45 -1.61
C GLU A 490 9.24 -33.05 -0.12
N ASP A 491 8.76 -31.87 0.24
CA ASP A 491 8.70 -31.40 1.63
C ASP A 491 7.37 -31.74 2.31
N ASN A 492 6.49 -32.45 1.61
CA ASN A 492 5.09 -32.69 1.97
C ASN A 492 4.29 -31.39 2.15
N LEU A 493 4.52 -30.45 1.23
CA LEU A 493 3.83 -29.17 1.14
C LEU A 493 2.91 -29.08 -0.06
N VAL A 494 1.90 -28.23 0.04
CA VAL A 494 0.88 -27.95 -0.97
C VAL A 494 0.90 -26.44 -1.22
N CYS A 495 1.69 -25.98 -2.19
CA CYS A 495 1.79 -24.55 -2.48
C CYS A 495 1.47 -24.26 -3.96
N PRO A 496 0.28 -23.72 -4.26
CA PRO A 496 -0.06 -23.34 -5.63
C PRO A 496 0.47 -21.96 -6.03
N PHE A 497 0.71 -21.06 -5.07
CA PHE A 497 0.90 -19.63 -5.36
C PHE A 497 2.27 -19.27 -5.95
N PHE A 498 3.32 -20.04 -5.64
CA PHE A 498 4.68 -19.78 -6.12
C PHE A 498 5.01 -20.53 -7.42
N ASP A 499 4.18 -21.49 -7.80
CA ASP A 499 4.29 -22.24 -9.04
C ASP A 499 3.82 -21.34 -10.20
N THR A 500 4.76 -20.61 -10.82
CA THR A 500 4.45 -19.61 -11.88
C THR A 500 4.60 -20.14 -13.30
N GLN A 501 5.32 -21.24 -13.51
CA GLN A 501 5.56 -21.82 -14.85
C GLN A 501 4.71 -23.08 -15.13
N LYS A 502 4.56 -23.95 -14.13
CA LYS A 502 3.73 -25.15 -14.16
C LYS A 502 3.12 -25.35 -12.79
N SER A 503 1.82 -25.56 -12.71
CA SER A 503 1.13 -25.92 -11.47
C SER A 503 0.17 -27.07 -11.75
N PHE A 504 0.20 -28.09 -10.89
CA PHE A 504 -0.42 -29.39 -11.16
C PHE A 504 -1.53 -29.72 -10.18
N LEU A 505 -2.70 -30.01 -10.73
CA LEU A 505 -3.87 -30.52 -10.02
C LEU A 505 -4.03 -32.01 -10.28
N PHE A 506 -4.25 -32.82 -9.25
CA PHE A 506 -4.86 -34.12 -9.48
C PHE A 506 -6.35 -33.94 -9.75
N LEU A 507 -6.90 -34.71 -10.70
CA LEU A 507 -8.32 -34.73 -11.03
C LEU A 507 -8.82 -36.17 -10.90
N GLN A 508 -9.81 -36.39 -10.04
CA GLN A 508 -10.47 -37.67 -9.86
C GLN A 508 -11.81 -37.68 -10.60
N ASP A 509 -12.00 -38.63 -11.51
CA ASP A 509 -13.25 -38.80 -12.24
C ASP A 509 -14.36 -39.49 -11.39
N THR A 510 -15.56 -39.61 -11.96
CA THR A 510 -16.68 -40.31 -11.32
C THR A 510 -16.48 -41.82 -11.16
N LYS A 511 -15.51 -42.41 -11.86
CA LYS A 511 -15.09 -43.82 -11.74
C LYS A 511 -13.98 -44.02 -10.70
N ASN A 512 -13.61 -42.96 -9.97
CA ASN A 512 -12.54 -42.90 -8.98
C ASN A 512 -11.12 -43.07 -9.55
N ASN A 513 -10.92 -42.89 -10.87
CA ASN A 513 -9.59 -42.83 -11.46
C ASN A 513 -9.02 -41.41 -11.36
N TYR A 514 -7.72 -41.33 -11.16
CA TYR A 514 -6.95 -40.10 -11.02
C TYR A 514 -6.16 -39.83 -12.29
N GLY A 515 -6.11 -38.56 -12.68
CA GLY A 515 -5.19 -37.98 -13.64
C GLY A 515 -4.56 -36.71 -13.07
N VAL A 516 -3.71 -36.04 -13.85
CA VAL A 516 -3.03 -34.80 -13.49
C VAL A 516 -3.17 -33.78 -14.62
N TYR A 517 -3.52 -32.55 -14.27
CA TYR A 517 -3.69 -31.43 -15.19
C TYR A 517 -2.75 -30.28 -14.82
N ASP A 518 -2.04 -29.74 -15.81
CA ASP A 518 -1.27 -28.50 -15.69
C ASP A 518 -2.20 -27.31 -15.92
N GLU A 519 -2.54 -26.58 -14.86
CA GLU A 519 -3.54 -25.52 -14.91
C GLU A 519 -3.03 -24.20 -15.50
N ILE A 520 -1.71 -24.00 -15.54
CA ILE A 520 -1.09 -22.80 -16.10
C ILE A 520 -0.99 -22.94 -17.62
N ASN A 521 -0.47 -24.08 -18.07
CA ASN A 521 -0.29 -24.37 -19.48
C ASN A 521 -1.53 -25.02 -20.14
N GLN A 522 -2.59 -25.25 -19.37
CA GLN A 522 -3.86 -25.84 -19.81
C GLN A 522 -3.68 -27.19 -20.54
N LYS A 523 -2.88 -28.07 -19.94
CA LYS A 523 -2.48 -29.33 -20.58
C LYS A 523 -2.77 -30.52 -19.68
N GLN A 524 -3.40 -31.55 -20.25
CA GLN A 524 -3.46 -32.87 -19.60
C GLN A 524 -2.05 -33.45 -19.49
N SER A 525 -1.57 -33.66 -18.27
CA SER A 525 -0.26 -34.27 -18.02
C SER A 525 -0.38 -35.79 -17.88
N LEU A 526 -1.24 -36.28 -16.99
CA LEU A 526 -1.50 -37.71 -16.81
C LEU A 526 -2.99 -38.02 -17.03
N PRO A 527 -3.38 -38.97 -17.89
CA PRO A 527 -4.79 -39.33 -18.09
C PRO A 527 -5.43 -39.98 -16.85
N GLN A 528 -6.76 -39.94 -16.74
CA GLN A 528 -7.52 -40.53 -15.62
C GLN A 528 -7.55 -42.07 -15.68
N ILE A 529 -6.39 -42.69 -15.46
CA ILE A 529 -6.20 -44.16 -15.46
C ILE A 529 -5.47 -44.67 -14.23
N TYR A 530 -5.12 -43.79 -13.29
CA TYR A 530 -4.37 -44.13 -12.09
C TYR A 530 -5.32 -44.33 -10.91
N SER A 531 -5.00 -45.25 -10.00
CA SER A 531 -5.77 -45.45 -8.78
C SER A 531 -5.45 -44.42 -7.69
N LYS A 532 -4.30 -43.72 -7.77
CA LYS A 532 -3.89 -42.64 -6.85
C LYS A 532 -2.75 -41.82 -7.45
N ILE A 533 -2.68 -40.53 -7.11
CA ILE A 533 -1.49 -39.67 -7.23
C ILE A 533 -1.04 -39.31 -5.82
N LYS A 534 0.23 -39.55 -5.48
CA LYS A 534 0.75 -39.44 -4.11
C LYS A 534 1.55 -38.15 -3.88
N GLN A 535 2.60 -37.93 -4.66
CA GLN A 535 3.54 -36.83 -4.52
C GLN A 535 4.08 -36.42 -5.91
N LYS A 536 4.55 -35.18 -6.02
CA LYS A 536 5.31 -34.66 -7.15
C LYS A 536 6.74 -34.32 -6.72
N LEU A 537 7.66 -34.38 -7.65
CA LEU A 537 9.02 -33.84 -7.52
C LEU A 537 9.32 -33.09 -8.82
N THR A 538 9.65 -31.81 -8.72
CA THR A 538 10.05 -31.01 -9.89
C THR A 538 11.56 -30.82 -9.87
N VAL A 539 12.21 -31.24 -10.94
CA VAL A 539 13.66 -31.14 -11.12
C VAL A 539 13.93 -30.37 -12.39
N GLU A 540 14.53 -29.19 -12.23
CA GLU A 540 14.70 -28.21 -13.30
C GLU A 540 13.36 -27.92 -14.03
N THR A 541 13.16 -28.49 -15.22
CA THR A 541 11.97 -28.28 -16.06
C THR A 541 11.03 -29.50 -16.11
N ASN A 542 11.47 -30.64 -15.58
CA ASN A 542 10.71 -31.90 -15.62
C ASN A 542 10.04 -32.13 -14.26
N THR A 543 8.78 -32.55 -14.29
CA THR A 543 8.05 -32.95 -13.08
C THR A 543 7.78 -34.45 -13.13
N TYR A 544 8.03 -35.12 -12.02
CA TYR A 544 7.77 -36.54 -11.82
C TYR A 544 6.66 -36.73 -10.79
N PHE A 545 5.83 -37.75 -10.98
CA PHE A 545 4.72 -38.07 -10.11
C PHE A 545 4.84 -39.51 -9.62
N ILE A 546 4.70 -39.71 -8.30
CA ILE A 546 4.43 -41.03 -7.74
C ILE A 546 2.94 -41.31 -7.94
N ALA A 547 2.64 -42.29 -8.80
CA ALA A 547 1.28 -42.70 -9.12
C ALA A 547 1.09 -44.19 -8.81
N SER A 548 -0.16 -44.65 -8.69
CA SER A 548 -0.46 -46.07 -8.52
C SER A 548 -1.36 -46.64 -9.61
N LYS A 549 -1.14 -47.92 -9.93
CA LYS A 549 -2.04 -48.78 -10.69
C LYS A 549 -2.16 -50.12 -9.97
N ASN A 550 -3.36 -50.66 -9.84
CA ASN A 550 -3.62 -51.96 -9.20
C ASN A 550 -2.91 -52.10 -7.83
N ASN A 551 -2.98 -51.05 -7.00
CA ASN A 551 -2.35 -50.98 -5.67
C ASN A 551 -0.81 -51.08 -5.64
N LYS A 552 -0.13 -50.92 -6.78
CA LYS A 552 1.32 -50.79 -6.86
C LYS A 552 1.71 -49.40 -7.34
N PHE A 553 2.77 -48.86 -6.76
CA PHE A 553 3.32 -47.55 -7.08
C PHE A 553 4.43 -47.64 -8.12
N GLY A 554 4.48 -46.62 -8.97
CA GLY A 554 5.52 -46.34 -9.94
C GLY A 554 5.72 -44.83 -10.08
N ILE A 555 6.67 -44.43 -10.92
CA ILE A 555 6.98 -43.02 -11.20
C ILE A 555 6.79 -42.76 -12.69
N VAL A 556 6.04 -41.71 -12.98
CA VAL A 556 5.81 -41.21 -14.35
C VAL A 556 6.27 -39.75 -14.45
N ASP A 557 6.72 -39.32 -15.62
CA ASP A 557 6.97 -37.89 -15.88
C ASP A 557 5.67 -37.16 -16.28
N ASP A 558 5.77 -35.85 -16.44
CA ASP A 558 4.70 -34.96 -16.88
C ASP A 558 4.26 -35.15 -18.35
N LYS A 559 4.92 -36.06 -19.08
CA LYS A 559 4.57 -36.54 -20.43
C LYS A 559 3.92 -37.92 -20.39
N ASN A 560 3.63 -38.44 -19.20
CA ASN A 560 3.04 -39.76 -18.97
C ASN A 560 3.97 -40.94 -19.34
N THR A 561 5.27 -40.71 -19.43
CA THR A 561 6.29 -41.76 -19.62
C THR A 561 6.54 -42.45 -18.29
N THR A 562 6.52 -43.79 -18.25
CA THR A 562 6.86 -44.54 -17.02
C THR A 562 8.37 -44.67 -16.88
N LEU A 563 8.95 -44.11 -15.82
CA LEU A 563 10.38 -44.22 -15.47
C LEU A 563 10.63 -45.35 -14.48
N VAL A 564 9.75 -45.44 -13.47
CA VAL A 564 9.75 -46.52 -12.49
C VAL A 564 8.45 -47.31 -12.66
N PRO A 565 8.52 -48.60 -13.03
CA PRO A 565 7.33 -49.43 -13.24
C PRO A 565 6.48 -49.59 -11.97
N PHE A 566 5.19 -49.87 -12.15
CA PHE A 566 4.20 -50.04 -11.08
C PHE A 566 4.35 -51.40 -10.37
N LEU A 567 5.42 -51.56 -9.59
CA LEU A 567 5.74 -52.82 -8.91
C LEU A 567 6.09 -52.68 -7.43
N TYR A 568 6.10 -51.45 -6.92
CA TYR A 568 6.44 -51.13 -5.54
C TYR A 568 5.19 -51.06 -4.66
N ASP A 569 5.29 -51.51 -3.42
CA ASP A 569 4.24 -51.34 -2.40
C ASP A 569 4.14 -49.88 -1.95
N ASP A 570 5.27 -49.16 -1.97
CA ASP A 570 5.34 -47.73 -1.65
C ASP A 570 6.61 -47.09 -2.22
N LEU A 571 6.55 -45.77 -2.43
CA LEU A 571 7.64 -44.90 -2.90
C LEU A 571 7.56 -43.57 -2.16
N SER A 572 8.67 -42.88 -1.97
CA SER A 572 8.69 -41.55 -1.34
C SER A 572 9.65 -40.59 -2.03
N PHE A 573 9.18 -39.35 -2.25
CA PHE A 573 10.01 -38.21 -2.63
C PHE A 573 10.44 -37.36 -1.44
N ASP A 574 10.15 -37.78 -0.19
CA ASP A 574 10.47 -36.99 1.00
C ASP A 574 11.95 -36.56 1.01
N LEU A 575 12.20 -35.25 1.09
CA LEU A 575 13.53 -34.64 1.09
C LEU A 575 14.38 -34.99 -0.16
N ALA A 576 13.75 -35.34 -1.28
CA ALA A 576 14.45 -35.46 -2.56
C ALA A 576 14.97 -34.08 -3.00
N ASN A 577 16.22 -33.99 -3.46
CA ASN A 577 16.81 -32.72 -3.85
C ASN A 577 16.25 -32.29 -5.23
N PRO A 578 15.56 -31.14 -5.34
CA PRO A 578 15.04 -30.65 -6.62
C PRO A 578 16.12 -30.10 -7.57
N TYR A 579 17.35 -29.88 -7.07
CA TYR A 579 18.52 -29.44 -7.84
C TYR A 579 19.70 -30.42 -7.67
N PRO A 580 19.55 -31.67 -8.13
CA PRO A 580 20.53 -32.70 -7.84
C PRO A 580 21.77 -32.56 -8.75
N SER A 581 22.97 -32.62 -8.16
CA SER A 581 24.23 -32.73 -8.92
C SER A 581 24.58 -34.17 -9.33
N LYS A 582 23.79 -35.14 -8.86
CA LYS A 582 23.94 -36.59 -9.08
C LYS A 582 22.58 -37.22 -9.41
N GLU A 583 22.55 -38.52 -9.68
CA GLU A 583 21.29 -39.26 -9.85
C GLU A 583 20.42 -39.19 -8.58
N ILE A 584 19.11 -39.05 -8.76
CA ILE A 584 18.13 -39.02 -7.68
C ILE A 584 17.92 -40.44 -7.15
N ILE A 585 18.05 -40.58 -5.84
CA ILE A 585 17.94 -41.85 -5.11
C ILE A 585 16.79 -41.73 -4.12
N LEU A 586 15.94 -42.76 -4.11
CA LEU A 586 14.64 -42.72 -3.45
C LEU A 586 14.40 -43.99 -2.62
N PRO A 587 13.79 -43.86 -1.43
CA PRO A 587 13.27 -45.00 -0.70
C PRO A 587 12.13 -45.68 -1.45
N ALA A 588 12.22 -46.99 -1.58
CA ALA A 588 11.19 -47.82 -2.20
C ALA A 588 10.87 -49.02 -1.32
N LYS A 589 9.60 -49.41 -1.27
CA LYS A 589 9.12 -50.60 -0.58
C LYS A 589 8.69 -51.65 -1.60
N LYS A 590 9.20 -52.87 -1.48
CA LYS A 590 8.83 -54.02 -2.32
C LYS A 590 8.72 -55.27 -1.46
N ASN A 591 7.61 -55.99 -1.59
CA ASN A 591 7.30 -57.19 -0.82
C ASN A 591 7.42 -56.96 0.70
N GLY A 592 6.91 -55.83 1.18
CA GLY A 592 6.91 -55.51 2.62
C GLY A 592 8.22 -54.94 3.18
N LYS A 593 9.32 -54.95 2.42
CA LYS A 593 10.65 -54.48 2.85
C LYS A 593 11.09 -53.25 2.07
N TRP A 594 11.92 -52.42 2.68
CA TRP A 594 12.46 -51.19 2.10
C TRP A 594 13.88 -51.38 1.59
N GLY A 595 14.17 -50.71 0.47
CA GLY A 595 15.48 -50.57 -0.16
C GLY A 595 15.62 -49.19 -0.79
N LEU A 596 16.72 -48.96 -1.51
CA LEU A 596 16.95 -47.72 -2.25
C LEU A 596 17.02 -48.01 -3.75
N ILE A 597 16.32 -47.20 -4.53
CA ILE A 597 16.37 -47.24 -6.00
C ILE A 597 16.75 -45.88 -6.55
N SER A 598 17.29 -45.87 -7.76
CA SER A 598 17.40 -44.64 -8.54
C SER A 598 16.10 -44.33 -9.30
N LEU A 599 15.96 -43.09 -9.79
CA LEU A 599 14.84 -42.69 -10.66
C LEU A 599 14.79 -43.50 -11.98
N LYS A 600 15.89 -44.13 -12.37
CA LYS A 600 15.97 -45.07 -13.51
C LYS A 600 15.62 -46.51 -13.13
N ASN A 601 15.01 -46.71 -11.96
CA ASN A 601 14.64 -48.02 -11.42
C ASN A 601 15.83 -48.97 -11.15
N LYS A 602 17.05 -48.43 -10.98
CA LYS A 602 18.22 -49.22 -10.59
C LYS A 602 18.18 -49.46 -9.09
N VAL A 603 18.23 -50.72 -8.65
CA VAL A 603 18.38 -51.04 -7.22
C VAL A 603 19.82 -50.71 -6.78
N LEU A 604 19.94 -49.88 -5.74
CA LEU A 604 21.20 -49.46 -5.14
C LEU A 604 21.42 -50.10 -3.77
N VAL A 605 20.34 -50.26 -3.01
CA VAL A 605 20.33 -50.98 -1.73
C VAL A 605 19.19 -51.98 -1.75
N ASP A 606 19.50 -53.24 -1.46
CA ASP A 606 18.54 -54.35 -1.48
C ASP A 606 17.39 -54.17 -0.48
N PHE A 607 16.26 -54.80 -0.79
CA PHE A 607 15.02 -54.74 -0.01
C PHE A 607 15.11 -55.61 1.25
N GLY A 608 15.93 -55.20 2.22
CA GLY A 608 16.14 -55.91 3.49
C GLY A 608 15.60 -55.20 4.73
N TYR A 609 15.34 -53.90 4.64
CA TYR A 609 15.04 -53.07 5.81
C TYR A 609 13.55 -53.05 6.16
N GLN A 610 13.24 -52.84 7.44
CA GLN A 610 11.85 -52.68 7.90
C GLN A 610 11.27 -51.31 7.48
N PHE A 611 12.13 -50.29 7.41
CA PHE A 611 11.78 -48.94 7.01
C PHE A 611 13.04 -48.19 6.57
N ILE A 612 12.94 -47.34 5.55
CA ILE A 612 13.98 -46.39 5.16
C ILE A 612 13.33 -45.04 4.93
N ALA A 613 13.93 -43.97 5.46
CA ALA A 613 13.56 -42.60 5.16
C ALA A 613 14.82 -41.77 4.90
N LYS A 614 14.75 -40.87 3.91
CA LYS A 614 15.77 -39.84 3.71
C LYS A 614 15.67 -38.83 4.86
N ILE A 615 16.80 -38.36 5.35
CA ILE A 615 16.87 -37.46 6.52
C ILE A 615 17.75 -36.23 6.30
N ASP A 616 18.41 -36.09 5.15
CA ASP A 616 19.16 -34.89 4.75
C ASP A 616 18.68 -34.54 3.34
N ASP A 617 18.27 -33.30 3.09
CA ASP A 617 17.76 -32.85 1.79
C ASP A 617 18.87 -32.66 0.76
N SER A 618 20.02 -32.15 1.19
CA SER A 618 21.20 -31.81 0.39
C SER A 618 22.07 -33.03 0.05
N LYS A 619 22.07 -34.05 0.90
CA LYS A 619 22.92 -35.25 0.82
C LYS A 619 22.07 -36.51 0.77
N ASN A 620 22.59 -37.58 0.19
CA ASN A 620 21.89 -38.86 0.15
C ASN A 620 22.11 -39.65 1.45
N ILE A 621 21.63 -39.11 2.57
CA ILE A 621 21.72 -39.74 3.89
C ILE A 621 20.34 -40.21 4.33
N TYR A 622 20.28 -41.45 4.83
CA TYR A 622 19.03 -42.12 5.19
C TYR A 622 19.13 -42.71 6.60
N LYS A 623 17.99 -42.80 7.27
CA LYS A 623 17.82 -43.70 8.41
C LYS A 623 17.15 -44.99 7.97
N ALA A 624 17.72 -46.12 8.37
CA ALA A 624 17.27 -47.44 7.95
C ALA A 624 17.06 -48.37 9.16
N LYS A 625 15.88 -48.97 9.27
CA LYS A 625 15.45 -49.75 10.45
C LYS A 625 15.74 -51.24 10.31
N ILE A 626 16.46 -51.81 11.28
CA ILE A 626 16.79 -53.24 11.41
C ILE A 626 16.49 -53.68 12.85
N LYS A 627 15.70 -54.76 13.05
CA LYS A 627 15.43 -55.39 14.37
C LYS A 627 15.09 -54.35 15.46
N ASN A 628 14.21 -53.41 15.12
CA ASN A 628 13.71 -52.30 15.95
C ASN A 628 14.61 -51.06 16.15
N LYS A 629 15.87 -51.08 15.72
CA LYS A 629 16.76 -49.91 15.79
C LYS A 629 17.07 -49.34 14.41
N TYR A 630 17.43 -48.07 14.34
CA TYR A 630 17.87 -47.37 13.14
C TYR A 630 19.39 -47.33 13.03
N LYS A 631 19.88 -47.44 11.79
CA LYS A 631 21.23 -47.06 11.38
C LYS A 631 21.17 -45.87 10.44
N ILE A 632 22.19 -45.04 10.48
CA ILE A 632 22.38 -43.97 9.49
C ILE A 632 23.23 -44.55 8.36
N ILE A 633 22.71 -44.53 7.13
CA ILE A 633 23.35 -45.09 5.95
C ILE A 633 23.49 -44.03 4.84
N ASP A 634 24.49 -44.21 3.98
CA ASP A 634 24.64 -43.46 2.74
C ASP A 634 23.82 -44.06 1.59
N GLU A 635 23.94 -43.49 0.38
CA GLU A 635 23.27 -43.98 -0.83
C GLU A 635 23.58 -45.42 -1.23
N ASN A 636 24.69 -46.00 -0.74
CA ASN A 636 25.13 -47.35 -1.05
C ASN A 636 24.79 -48.33 0.09
N GLY A 637 24.06 -47.88 1.11
CA GLY A 637 23.71 -48.69 2.27
C GLY A 637 24.84 -48.85 3.29
N LYS A 638 25.96 -48.14 3.11
CA LYS A 638 27.08 -48.18 4.05
C LYS A 638 26.72 -47.34 5.28
N ALA A 639 26.90 -47.92 6.46
CA ALA A 639 26.67 -47.21 7.71
C ALA A 639 27.68 -46.07 7.91
N LEU A 640 27.19 -44.88 8.25
CA LEU A 640 28.04 -43.71 8.57
C LEU A 640 28.67 -43.83 9.97
N CYS A 641 28.03 -44.58 10.87
CA CYS A 641 28.53 -44.85 12.21
C CYS A 641 28.28 -46.32 12.60
N PHE A 642 29.02 -46.81 13.61
CA PHE A 642 28.89 -48.19 14.10
C PHE A 642 27.59 -48.41 14.90
N ASP A 643 27.19 -47.40 15.68
CA ASP A 643 26.07 -47.49 16.62
C ASP A 643 24.70 -47.58 15.94
N THR A 644 23.69 -47.99 16.73
CA THR A 644 22.28 -48.04 16.32
C THR A 644 21.41 -47.27 17.30
N PHE A 645 20.30 -46.73 16.82
CA PHE A 645 19.48 -45.75 17.56
C PHE A 645 18.01 -46.19 17.65
N ASP A 646 17.28 -45.75 18.66
CA ASP A 646 15.81 -45.85 18.69
C ASP A 646 15.15 -45.01 17.61
N ASP A 647 15.70 -43.82 17.32
CA ASP A 647 15.34 -42.98 16.17
C ASP A 647 16.46 -41.99 15.81
N VAL A 648 16.32 -41.33 14.66
CA VAL A 648 17.22 -40.30 14.14
C VAL A 648 16.39 -39.15 13.56
N ALA A 649 16.68 -37.93 13.96
CA ALA A 649 16.07 -36.70 13.45
C ALA A 649 16.51 -36.39 12.00
N ASN A 650 15.84 -35.43 11.36
CA ASN A 650 16.37 -34.87 10.10
C ASN A 650 17.64 -34.06 10.39
N PHE A 651 18.55 -34.02 9.43
CA PHE A 651 19.72 -33.17 9.45
C PHE A 651 19.30 -31.70 9.31
N GLU A 652 19.93 -30.85 10.12
CA GLU A 652 19.91 -29.40 9.95
C GLU A 652 21.35 -28.97 9.66
N GLY A 653 21.63 -28.60 8.41
CA GLY A 653 22.98 -28.33 7.93
C GLY A 653 23.88 -29.59 7.91
N ASN A 654 24.77 -29.72 8.89
CA ASN A 654 25.74 -30.82 8.97
C ASN A 654 25.52 -31.73 10.18
N GLU A 655 24.49 -31.48 10.99
CA GLU A 655 24.27 -32.17 12.25
C GLU A 655 22.85 -32.74 12.33
N THR A 656 22.71 -33.85 13.03
CA THR A 656 21.41 -34.43 13.39
C THR A 656 21.43 -34.96 14.83
N LEU A 657 20.24 -35.12 15.40
CA LEU A 657 20.03 -35.73 16.70
C LEU A 657 19.76 -37.23 16.57
N THR A 658 20.52 -38.01 17.32
CA THR A 658 20.35 -39.46 17.46
C THR A 658 19.77 -39.78 18.82
N PHE A 659 18.83 -40.73 18.89
CA PHE A 659 18.13 -41.07 20.13
C PHE A 659 18.38 -42.53 20.52
N ASP A 660 18.78 -42.79 21.77
CA ASP A 660 18.94 -44.14 22.33
C ASP A 660 18.57 -44.14 23.82
N LYS A 661 17.65 -45.01 24.25
CA LYS A 661 17.23 -45.20 25.65
C LYS A 661 16.90 -43.88 26.36
N ASN A 662 16.00 -43.09 25.78
CA ASN A 662 15.55 -41.77 26.26
C ASN A 662 16.64 -40.69 26.32
N THR A 663 17.75 -40.88 25.62
CA THR A 663 18.81 -39.89 25.55
C THR A 663 19.15 -39.55 24.11
N MET A 664 19.63 -38.34 23.91
CA MET A 664 20.05 -37.80 22.63
C MET A 664 21.56 -37.53 22.61
N ARG A 665 22.17 -37.70 21.44
CA ARG A 665 23.49 -37.16 21.08
C ARG A 665 23.47 -36.54 19.69
N VAL A 666 24.26 -35.49 19.51
CA VAL A 666 24.49 -34.85 18.21
C VAL A 666 25.54 -35.64 17.44
N ILE A 667 25.23 -35.97 16.19
CA ILE A 667 26.17 -36.59 15.26
C ILE A 667 26.28 -35.71 14.01
N ASN A 668 27.48 -35.55 13.47
CA ASN A 668 27.66 -34.87 12.21
C ASN A 668 27.46 -35.80 11.01
N ASN A 669 27.45 -35.24 9.79
CA ASN A 669 27.28 -35.97 8.54
C ASN A 669 28.41 -36.96 8.19
N LYS A 670 29.49 -37.00 8.98
CA LYS A 670 30.58 -38.00 8.87
C LYS A 670 30.43 -39.12 9.90
N GLY A 671 29.36 -39.13 10.69
CA GLY A 671 29.13 -40.13 11.73
C GLY A 671 29.92 -39.89 13.03
N VAL A 672 30.42 -38.67 13.27
CA VAL A 672 31.19 -38.32 14.47
C VAL A 672 30.30 -37.59 15.47
N TYR A 673 30.35 -37.98 16.75
CA TYR A 673 29.63 -37.31 17.83
C TYR A 673 30.25 -35.96 18.17
N MET A 674 29.43 -34.90 18.21
CA MET A 674 29.89 -33.52 18.41
C MET A 674 29.53 -32.93 19.79
N GLY A 675 28.93 -33.72 20.70
CA GLY A 675 28.48 -33.20 21.99
C GLY A 675 28.19 -34.26 23.05
N VAL A 676 27.76 -33.80 24.22
CA VAL A 676 27.45 -34.65 25.37
C VAL A 676 26.04 -35.26 25.28
N LYS A 677 25.89 -36.42 25.90
CA LYS A 677 24.60 -37.13 26.04
C LYS A 677 23.64 -36.31 26.89
N LYS A 678 22.41 -36.09 26.42
CA LYS A 678 21.34 -35.39 27.16
C LYS A 678 20.07 -36.22 27.20
N GLU A 679 19.26 -36.09 28.23
CA GLU A 679 17.95 -36.76 28.30
C GLU A 679 16.94 -36.06 27.38
N MET A 680 16.42 -36.80 26.40
CA MET A 680 15.52 -36.29 25.36
C MET A 680 14.93 -37.45 24.53
N ASN A 681 13.67 -37.30 24.14
CA ASN A 681 12.98 -38.20 23.19
C ASN A 681 12.71 -37.47 21.87
N ILE A 682 12.55 -38.23 20.79
CA ILE A 682 12.08 -37.68 19.52
C ILE A 682 10.66 -37.16 19.68
N HIS A 683 10.34 -36.08 18.98
CA HIS A 683 9.01 -35.51 18.99
C HIS A 683 8.02 -36.46 18.28
N ASP A 684 6.88 -36.73 18.91
CA ASP A 684 5.75 -37.44 18.30
C ASP A 684 4.72 -36.39 17.88
N GLY A 685 4.60 -36.14 16.58
CA GLY A 685 3.73 -35.11 16.01
C GLY A 685 3.27 -35.47 14.60
N TYR A 686 2.55 -34.54 13.98
CA TYR A 686 1.97 -34.71 12.63
C TYR A 686 2.97 -34.31 11.55
N LYS A 687 3.03 -35.04 10.43
CA LYS A 687 4.02 -34.79 9.34
C LYS A 687 3.45 -33.96 8.19
N THR A 688 2.15 -34.06 7.97
CA THR A 688 1.42 -33.22 7.00
C THR A 688 0.46 -32.29 7.71
N PHE A 689 0.12 -31.16 7.08
CA PHE A 689 -0.82 -30.22 7.68
C PHE A 689 -2.25 -30.78 7.71
N ASP A 690 -2.63 -31.61 6.73
CA ASP A 690 -3.91 -32.31 6.75
C ASP A 690 -4.02 -33.32 7.90
N GLU A 691 -2.93 -34.04 8.24
CA GLU A 691 -2.90 -34.90 9.44
C GLU A 691 -3.16 -34.09 10.72
N LEU A 692 -2.48 -32.95 10.88
CA LEU A 692 -2.70 -32.02 12.00
C LEU A 692 -4.17 -31.60 12.08
N LYS A 693 -4.73 -31.15 10.95
CA LYS A 693 -6.09 -30.61 10.87
C LYS A 693 -7.15 -31.68 11.17
N PHE A 694 -7.05 -32.85 10.57
CA PHE A 694 -8.03 -33.92 10.80
C PHE A 694 -7.93 -34.51 12.21
N ALA A 695 -6.73 -34.57 12.79
CA ALA A 695 -6.57 -34.99 14.17
C ALA A 695 -7.17 -33.99 15.17
N LEU A 696 -7.09 -32.67 14.88
CA LEU A 696 -7.82 -31.66 15.66
C LEU A 696 -9.32 -31.95 15.63
N VAL A 697 -9.89 -32.14 14.44
CA VAL A 697 -11.32 -32.41 14.28
C VAL A 697 -11.72 -33.68 15.03
N GLU A 698 -10.99 -34.78 14.86
CA GLU A 698 -11.27 -36.04 15.55
C GLU A 698 -11.26 -35.86 17.07
N ALA A 699 -10.23 -35.21 17.60
CA ALA A 699 -10.09 -34.95 19.03
C ALA A 699 -11.21 -34.05 19.59
N MET A 700 -11.66 -33.08 18.80
CA MET A 700 -12.75 -32.19 19.17
C MET A 700 -14.12 -32.85 19.04
N ASP A 701 -14.32 -33.76 18.09
CA ASP A 701 -15.56 -34.54 17.94
C ASP A 701 -15.69 -35.67 18.98
N ASN A 702 -14.60 -36.13 19.59
CA ASN A 702 -14.63 -37.23 20.56
C ASN A 702 -15.26 -36.83 21.91
N PRO A 703 -16.31 -37.52 22.39
CA PRO A 703 -16.97 -37.16 23.65
C PRO A 703 -16.12 -37.31 24.92
N LYS A 704 -15.11 -38.18 24.94
CA LYS A 704 -14.33 -38.55 26.14
C LYS A 704 -13.15 -37.64 26.45
N ASN A 705 -12.87 -36.61 25.65
CA ASN A 705 -11.78 -35.60 25.81
C ASN A 705 -10.35 -36.13 25.98
N ASP A 706 -10.17 -37.45 26.04
CA ASP A 706 -8.89 -38.15 26.12
C ASP A 706 -8.03 -37.89 24.87
N GLN A 707 -8.63 -37.97 23.69
CA GLN A 707 -7.95 -37.64 22.43
C GLN A 707 -7.52 -36.17 22.34
N LEU A 708 -8.22 -35.25 23.04
CA LEU A 708 -7.89 -33.83 23.02
C LEU A 708 -6.57 -33.53 23.71
N MET A 709 -6.30 -34.17 24.86
CA MET A 709 -4.99 -34.01 25.51
C MET A 709 -3.88 -34.58 24.64
N THR A 710 -4.09 -35.76 24.03
CA THR A 710 -3.11 -36.34 23.09
C THR A 710 -2.80 -35.40 21.93
N PHE A 711 -3.83 -34.80 21.32
CA PHE A 711 -3.66 -33.81 20.26
C PHE A 711 -2.81 -32.62 20.74
N CYS A 712 -3.15 -32.04 21.90
CA CYS A 712 -2.41 -30.90 22.48
C CYS A 712 -0.93 -31.23 22.73
N THR A 713 -0.63 -32.42 23.25
CA THR A 713 0.75 -32.86 23.46
C THR A 713 1.52 -32.97 22.16
N LYS A 714 0.89 -33.49 21.08
CA LYS A 714 1.52 -33.67 19.77
C LYS A 714 1.82 -32.36 19.02
N ILE A 715 1.13 -31.27 19.35
CA ILE A 715 1.36 -29.95 18.73
C ILE A 715 2.16 -28.99 19.61
N ALA A 716 2.42 -29.36 20.86
CA ALA A 716 3.28 -28.61 21.77
C ALA A 716 4.75 -28.96 21.51
N PRO A 717 5.67 -27.98 21.44
CA PRO A 717 7.06 -28.25 21.10
C PRO A 717 7.74 -29.07 22.20
N SER A 718 8.34 -30.21 21.83
CA SER A 718 9.15 -31.00 22.78
C SER A 718 10.57 -30.42 22.91
N LYS A 719 11.36 -30.94 23.86
CA LYS A 719 12.80 -30.63 23.97
C LYS A 719 13.57 -30.86 22.65
N HIS A 720 13.14 -31.82 21.84
CA HIS A 720 13.67 -32.07 20.50
C HIS A 720 13.40 -30.90 19.54
N ILE A 721 12.16 -30.41 19.48
CA ILE A 721 11.80 -29.31 18.60
C ILE A 721 12.47 -27.99 19.04
N LEU A 722 12.49 -27.72 20.36
CA LEU A 722 13.14 -26.53 20.92
C LEU A 722 14.67 -26.53 20.75
N TYR A 723 15.30 -27.66 20.45
CA TYR A 723 16.71 -27.70 20.08
C TYR A 723 16.97 -26.95 18.76
N TYR A 724 16.06 -27.07 17.80
CA TYR A 724 16.15 -26.43 16.49
C TYR A 724 15.46 -25.05 16.46
N LEU A 725 14.38 -24.87 17.23
CA LEU A 725 13.59 -23.65 17.28
C LEU A 725 13.93 -22.82 18.52
N THR A 726 15.07 -22.14 18.49
CA THR A 726 15.61 -21.40 19.66
C THR A 726 15.14 -19.96 19.77
N THR A 727 14.48 -19.42 18.73
CA THR A 727 13.97 -18.04 18.71
C THR A 727 12.52 -18.00 18.23
N ASN A 728 11.79 -17.02 18.73
CA ASN A 728 10.41 -16.75 18.35
C ASN A 728 10.36 -16.25 16.90
N ILE A 729 9.51 -16.86 16.08
CA ILE A 729 9.42 -16.53 14.66
C ILE A 729 8.77 -15.16 14.40
N PHE A 730 8.01 -14.63 15.35
CA PHE A 730 7.28 -13.37 15.22
C PHE A 730 8.05 -12.17 15.76
N ASP A 731 8.68 -12.30 16.94
CA ASP A 731 9.36 -11.18 17.61
C ASP A 731 10.88 -11.38 17.81
N ARG A 732 11.42 -12.50 17.30
CA ARG A 732 12.86 -12.86 17.36
C ARG A 732 13.44 -13.00 18.77
N LYS A 733 12.62 -12.98 19.82
CA LYS A 733 13.10 -13.20 21.19
C LYS A 733 13.54 -14.65 21.40
N SER A 734 14.48 -14.83 22.33
CA SER A 734 14.95 -16.15 22.73
C SER A 734 13.81 -17.00 23.32
N LEU A 735 13.73 -18.25 22.88
CA LEU A 735 12.84 -19.28 23.43
C LEU A 735 13.54 -20.13 24.51
N GLN A 736 14.71 -19.71 25.00
CA GLN A 736 15.48 -20.47 25.99
C GLN A 736 14.72 -20.69 27.31
N TYR A 737 13.78 -19.81 27.65
CA TYR A 737 12.95 -19.89 28.86
C TYR A 737 11.55 -20.44 28.59
N THR A 738 11.37 -21.18 27.49
CA THR A 738 10.07 -21.77 27.15
C THR A 738 9.69 -22.85 28.17
N PRO A 739 8.45 -22.85 28.69
CA PRO A 739 7.93 -23.92 29.56
C PRO A 739 8.07 -25.30 28.92
N ASN A 740 8.04 -26.35 29.75
CA ASN A 740 8.08 -27.71 29.21
C ASN A 740 6.82 -28.04 28.38
N GLN A 741 6.95 -29.08 27.54
CA GLN A 741 5.89 -29.52 26.62
C GLN A 741 4.56 -29.78 27.34
N ASP A 742 4.59 -30.39 28.53
CA ASP A 742 3.38 -30.73 29.30
C ASP A 742 2.62 -29.50 29.76
N MET A 743 3.32 -28.44 30.19
CA MET A 743 2.70 -27.17 30.57
C MET A 743 2.02 -26.49 29.38
N ILE A 744 2.71 -26.44 28.22
CA ILE A 744 2.13 -25.87 27.00
C ILE A 744 0.91 -26.67 26.55
N ALA A 745 1.01 -28.01 26.56
CA ALA A 745 -0.09 -28.89 26.19
C ALA A 745 -1.31 -28.74 27.11
N LYS A 746 -1.11 -28.58 28.42
CA LYS A 746 -2.20 -28.33 29.38
C LYS A 746 -2.93 -27.03 29.11
N GLU A 747 -2.22 -25.96 28.78
CA GLU A 747 -2.84 -24.68 28.42
C GLU A 747 -3.59 -24.74 27.08
N TYR A 748 -3.00 -25.40 26.07
CA TYR A 748 -3.71 -25.69 24.83
C TYR A 748 -5.01 -26.47 25.09
N TYR A 749 -4.93 -27.51 25.93
CA TYR A 749 -6.08 -28.33 26.32
C TYR A 749 -7.14 -27.50 27.03
N LYS A 750 -6.77 -26.65 27.99
CA LYS A 750 -7.69 -25.75 28.70
C LYS A 750 -8.47 -24.87 27.72
N LYS A 751 -7.77 -24.20 26.79
CA LYS A 751 -8.38 -23.32 25.80
C LYS A 751 -9.24 -24.06 24.78
N LEU A 752 -8.79 -25.21 24.28
CA LEU A 752 -9.56 -26.02 23.35
C LEU A 752 -10.78 -26.69 24.00
N LEU A 753 -10.70 -27.04 25.29
CA LEU A 753 -11.83 -27.62 26.03
C LEU A 753 -12.93 -26.58 26.30
N GLU A 754 -12.54 -25.36 26.67
CA GLU A 754 -13.46 -24.20 26.78
C GLU A 754 -14.16 -23.98 25.42
N PHE A 755 -13.38 -23.90 24.35
CA PHE A 755 -13.89 -23.76 22.99
C PHE A 755 -14.85 -24.88 22.57
N LYS A 756 -14.50 -26.12 22.91
CA LYS A 756 -15.30 -27.31 22.60
C LYS A 756 -16.70 -27.23 23.22
N ARG A 757 -16.78 -26.76 24.46
CA ARG A 757 -18.06 -26.61 25.18
C ARG A 757 -18.90 -25.48 24.61
N ASP A 758 -18.26 -24.36 24.29
CA ASP A 758 -18.97 -23.12 23.99
C ASP A 758 -19.30 -22.93 22.51
N ARG A 759 -18.45 -23.44 21.60
CA ARG A 759 -18.50 -23.07 20.17
C ARG A 759 -18.37 -24.21 19.17
N TRP A 760 -17.70 -25.32 19.50
CA TRP A 760 -17.41 -26.38 18.51
C TRP A 760 -18.65 -26.96 17.83
N ASN A 761 -19.77 -27.04 18.56
CA ASN A 761 -21.06 -27.51 18.05
C ASN A 761 -22.08 -26.37 17.82
N ASP A 762 -21.65 -25.10 17.84
CA ASP A 762 -22.53 -23.96 17.57
C ASP A 762 -22.31 -23.44 16.14
N ASP A 763 -23.12 -23.94 15.21
CA ASP A 763 -23.07 -23.59 13.79
C ASP A 763 -23.43 -22.10 13.52
N ARG A 764 -23.88 -21.34 14.52
CA ARG A 764 -24.17 -19.89 14.39
C ARG A 764 -22.91 -19.03 14.43
N PHE A 765 -21.89 -19.46 15.18
CA PHE A 765 -20.68 -18.67 15.45
C PHE A 765 -19.39 -19.38 15.04
N TYR A 766 -19.46 -20.66 14.68
CA TYR A 766 -18.29 -21.42 14.24
C TYR A 766 -18.65 -22.37 13.10
N ASN A 767 -18.03 -22.16 11.94
CA ASN A 767 -18.19 -23.07 10.80
C ASN A 767 -17.15 -24.18 10.85
N LYS A 768 -17.42 -25.27 11.57
CA LYS A 768 -16.51 -26.44 11.63
C LYS A 768 -16.24 -27.10 10.28
N ALA A 769 -17.18 -26.98 9.33
CA ALA A 769 -17.07 -27.60 8.02
C ALA A 769 -15.87 -27.03 7.22
N SER A 770 -15.47 -25.79 7.50
CA SER A 770 -14.34 -25.16 6.84
C SER A 770 -13.00 -25.85 7.14
N LEU A 771 -12.85 -26.55 8.26
CA LEU A 771 -11.66 -27.35 8.53
C LEU A 771 -11.56 -28.60 7.65
N LYS A 772 -12.68 -29.08 7.08
CA LYS A 772 -12.70 -30.26 6.23
C LYS A 772 -12.72 -29.92 4.74
N PHE A 773 -13.44 -28.86 4.36
CA PHE A 773 -13.76 -28.59 2.96
C PHE A 773 -13.00 -27.43 2.34
N VAL A 774 -12.31 -26.60 3.13
CA VAL A 774 -11.44 -25.54 2.58
C VAL A 774 -10.02 -26.07 2.45
N ASN A 775 -9.40 -25.80 1.31
CA ASN A 775 -8.01 -26.16 1.04
C ASN A 775 -7.08 -25.28 1.88
N ASP A 776 -6.12 -25.92 2.53
CA ASP A 776 -5.01 -25.24 3.18
C ASP A 776 -3.78 -25.39 2.33
N TYR A 777 -3.04 -24.31 2.24
CA TYR A 777 -1.79 -24.27 1.51
C TYR A 777 -0.64 -24.19 2.48
N THR A 778 0.44 -24.89 2.17
CA THR A 778 1.65 -24.92 2.98
C THR A 778 2.83 -24.56 2.12
N TYR A 779 3.71 -23.73 2.66
CA TYR A 779 4.78 -23.10 1.89
C TYR A 779 5.95 -22.71 2.79
N ILE A 780 7.07 -22.38 2.14
CA ILE A 780 8.26 -21.84 2.79
C ILE A 780 8.20 -20.32 2.66
N ASP A 781 8.20 -19.60 3.78
CA ASP A 781 8.19 -18.14 3.78
C ASP A 781 9.56 -17.55 3.41
N ASN A 782 9.65 -16.22 3.31
CA ASN A 782 10.90 -15.52 2.98
C ASN A 782 12.03 -15.71 4.00
N ASN A 783 11.73 -16.24 5.19
CA ASN A 783 12.70 -16.55 6.24
C ASN A 783 13.11 -18.03 6.26
N GLY A 784 12.62 -18.84 5.32
CA GLY A 784 12.86 -20.29 5.29
C GLY A 784 11.97 -21.08 6.26
N ILE A 785 10.92 -20.48 6.81
CA ILE A 785 10.01 -21.15 7.74
C ILE A 785 8.90 -21.82 6.95
N VAL A 786 8.74 -23.12 7.15
CA VAL A 786 7.61 -23.87 6.63
C VAL A 786 6.37 -23.56 7.46
N THR A 787 5.36 -22.98 6.85
CA THR A 787 4.10 -22.56 7.48
C THR A 787 2.91 -22.81 6.55
N ASN A 788 1.73 -22.35 6.95
CA ASN A 788 0.50 -22.49 6.19
C ASN A 788 -0.21 -21.15 5.92
N SER A 789 -1.05 -21.12 4.90
CA SER A 789 -1.95 -20.02 4.54
C SER A 789 -3.25 -20.59 3.97
N ARG A 790 -4.27 -19.74 3.89
CA ARG A 790 -5.59 -20.06 3.37
C ARG A 790 -6.10 -18.87 2.54
N THR A 791 -6.77 -19.13 1.43
CA THR A 791 -7.22 -18.09 0.48
C THR A 791 -8.35 -17.20 1.00
N SER A 792 -8.97 -17.53 2.13
CA SER A 792 -10.06 -16.74 2.71
C SER A 792 -9.86 -16.50 4.21
N ASP A 793 -10.01 -15.25 4.65
CA ASP A 793 -9.71 -14.80 6.02
C ASP A 793 -10.56 -15.45 7.13
N HIS A 794 -11.77 -15.93 6.82
CA HIS A 794 -12.70 -16.47 7.83
C HIS A 794 -12.61 -17.99 8.07
N ALA A 795 -11.65 -18.68 7.44
CA ALA A 795 -11.85 -20.10 7.18
C ALA A 795 -11.22 -21.08 8.17
N PHE A 796 -10.37 -20.70 9.13
CA PHE A 796 -10.00 -21.64 10.22
C PHE A 796 -11.16 -21.92 11.21
N GLY A 797 -12.35 -21.43 10.86
CA GLY A 797 -13.60 -21.46 11.62
C GLY A 797 -13.60 -20.28 12.57
N ASP A 798 -14.61 -19.42 12.44
CA ASP A 798 -14.68 -17.99 12.82
C ASP A 798 -14.36 -17.63 14.29
N THR A 799 -13.14 -17.93 14.77
CA THR A 799 -12.69 -17.66 16.13
C THR A 799 -11.17 -17.45 16.20
N ARG A 800 -10.76 -16.44 16.98
CA ARG A 800 -9.34 -16.13 17.21
C ARG A 800 -8.53 -17.29 17.79
N LEU A 801 -9.18 -18.28 18.44
CA LEU A 801 -8.47 -19.42 19.02
C LEU A 801 -8.00 -20.41 17.96
N MET A 802 -8.87 -20.83 17.03
CA MET A 802 -8.45 -21.74 15.97
C MET A 802 -7.36 -21.08 15.14
N GLU A 803 -7.50 -19.79 14.81
CA GLU A 803 -6.42 -19.06 14.13
C GLU A 803 -5.08 -19.18 14.87
N LYS A 804 -5.07 -19.00 16.19
CA LYS A 804 -3.83 -19.13 16.97
C LYS A 804 -3.25 -20.54 16.96
N ILE A 805 -4.08 -21.58 16.96
CA ILE A 805 -3.62 -22.97 17.00
C ILE A 805 -3.14 -23.47 15.63
N ILE A 806 -3.76 -23.02 14.53
CA ILE A 806 -3.49 -23.55 13.17
C ILE A 806 -3.13 -22.52 12.09
N ARG A 807 -3.46 -21.22 12.19
CA ARG A 807 -3.22 -20.21 11.10
C ARG A 807 -1.75 -19.87 10.87
N ASN A 808 -0.85 -20.24 11.79
CA ASN A 808 0.60 -20.08 11.66
C ASN A 808 1.33 -21.28 12.25
N ALA A 809 0.76 -22.48 12.13
CA ALA A 809 1.48 -23.67 12.57
C ALA A 809 2.77 -23.78 11.76
N VAL A 810 3.85 -24.21 12.40
CA VAL A 810 5.15 -24.31 11.73
C VAL A 810 5.62 -25.74 11.71
N LYS A 811 6.32 -26.11 10.63
CA LYS A 811 6.94 -27.43 10.51
C LYS A 811 8.41 -27.33 10.87
N VAL A 812 8.83 -28.07 11.89
CA VAL A 812 10.21 -28.10 12.39
C VAL A 812 10.68 -29.56 12.46
N ASN A 813 11.83 -29.85 11.85
CA ASN A 813 12.41 -31.20 11.76
C ASN A 813 11.40 -32.28 11.32
N GLY A 814 10.52 -31.93 10.38
CA GLY A 814 9.52 -32.84 9.81
C GLY A 814 8.16 -32.88 10.52
N PHE A 815 7.96 -32.14 11.62
CA PHE A 815 6.74 -32.17 12.42
C PHE A 815 6.06 -30.81 12.51
N TRP A 816 4.73 -30.78 12.36
CA TRP A 816 3.91 -29.59 12.55
C TRP A 816 3.61 -29.36 14.03
N ILE A 817 3.90 -28.15 14.50
CA ILE A 817 3.59 -27.68 15.86
C ILE A 817 2.78 -26.39 15.79
N SER A 818 1.99 -26.13 16.83
CA SER A 818 1.30 -24.86 16.98
C SER A 818 2.29 -23.78 17.41
N SER A 819 2.27 -22.63 16.73
CA SER A 819 3.03 -21.45 17.13
C SER A 819 2.34 -20.63 18.23
N TYR A 820 1.19 -21.08 18.76
CA TYR A 820 0.43 -20.33 19.75
C TYR A 820 1.25 -19.95 20.99
N PHE A 821 2.10 -20.86 21.47
CA PHE A 821 3.00 -20.61 22.61
C PHE A 821 3.96 -19.42 22.42
N MET A 822 4.18 -18.99 21.18
CA MET A 822 5.06 -17.86 20.84
C MET A 822 4.36 -16.50 20.94
N TYR A 823 3.04 -16.45 21.07
CA TYR A 823 2.33 -15.18 21.17
C TYR A 823 2.27 -14.67 22.61
N ARG A 824 2.71 -13.41 22.83
CA ARG A 824 2.58 -12.64 24.08
C ARG A 824 2.96 -13.42 25.36
N ASN A 825 4.17 -14.01 25.39
CA ASN A 825 4.72 -14.75 26.54
C ASN A 825 3.75 -15.77 27.16
N PHE A 826 2.84 -16.31 26.33
CA PHE A 826 1.86 -17.30 26.74
C PHE A 826 1.14 -16.98 28.06
N GLU A 827 0.87 -15.71 28.41
CA GLU A 827 0.30 -15.24 29.69
C GLU A 827 0.15 -16.35 30.75
N ILE A 828 1.29 -16.88 31.23
CA ILE A 828 1.31 -17.71 32.43
C ILE A 828 1.30 -16.69 33.57
N SER A 829 0.20 -15.92 33.67
CA SER A 829 -0.10 -15.17 34.87
C SER A 829 -0.56 -16.21 35.89
N ASP A 830 0.42 -16.82 36.55
CA ASP A 830 0.41 -17.29 37.93
C ASP A 830 1.73 -18.02 38.17
N TYR A 831 2.80 -17.24 38.34
CA TYR A 831 3.99 -17.59 39.11
C TYR A 831 4.40 -16.42 39.99
#